data_AF-A0A7X0U0C6-F1
#
_entry.id   AF-A0A7X0U0C6-F1
#
_cell.length_a   1.000
_cell.length_b   1.000
_cell.length_c   1.000
_cell.angle_alpha   90.00
_cell.angle_beta   90.00
_cell.angle_gamma   90.00
#
_symmetry.space_group_name_H-M   'P 1'
#
loop_
_entity.id
_entity.type
_entity.pdbx_description
1 polymer ?
#
loop_
_entity_poly.entity_id
_entity_poly.type
_entity_poly.pdbx_seq_one_letter_code
_entity_poly.pdbx_strand_id
1 'polypeptide(L)'
;MRPLVLHLDDFGSFREPVTVDFSDVDYFVLVGPTGAGKSTLIDAICFALYGTVPRWGKENVIAHALAPSAVAAKVALVFETGGRRYAVVRALKRDAKGKVHTAEARLEELVPSVPATAGLEELMSAVARPVAEGAAVTAEVQRITGLEYRFFTQCVVLPQGRFAEFLHAQPRERQDLLVQLLDADVYERVRQRAVQEETGAAQAAAFARERLARLTDADEPAERAAEARLATLRALDEQVRGDLDALRSSAVEIRRLAEEREAVRRRVTALGSLAMPPEVPTLAEHVRAAAGEVRDHARDAEAAEAEEQRAEDELAALDDPDILMDLLRAAEAHERAVTELRAASERAARTRASLEPLADRARTLDAALAGAEEARDRLRDAHAGAELARRLVVGQECPTCLRPVERLPHHPASADLRAAERHVKTCREEAEQARTRHTEAETETRHLERTVRELTDRATRTARDLADRVGRTAGEAEGGAGRTAGESDGQAAGGDPRGQDGLLAGVDRGDLEGRLAAVRAAERRAAKLRQAARDARARLATAKRRAEELTGRTERLWRDLEAARDTVVPLGAPPLDRDDLHHAWTALLAWRADAAVREHTALEEHDEHVAEAEHRARTLWSAVAARLNDHGVETSGVSARPAAPDKAAGRLGELVAAAIAQARAHLARVKENRAAARELDERARAEEERARVAKELALCLRADAFERWLCTEALDLLVTAASDTLRELSDGQYELALGARNEIEVIDHAEAGMRRNARTLSGGETFQAALALALALSDQVAGLSATAARSLDSLFLDEGFGSLDPATLDTVAATLERLAGGRERMVGVVTHVPALADRIPVRFEVRRDAKGSHLHRATA
;
A
#
# COMPACT_ATOMS: atom_id res chain seq x y z
N MET A 1 0.32 -98.45 -2.41
CA MET A 1 -1.09 -98.88 -2.21
C MET A 1 -1.14 -100.36 -1.84
N ARG A 2 -1.59 -100.68 -0.62
CA ARG A 2 -1.78 -102.02 -0.07
C ARG A 2 -3.24 -102.18 0.43
N PRO A 3 -4.05 -103.10 -0.09
CA PRO A 3 -5.39 -103.31 0.46
C PRO A 3 -5.29 -103.98 1.84
N LEU A 4 -6.17 -103.59 2.76
CA LEU A 4 -6.25 -104.13 4.11
C LEU A 4 -7.52 -104.96 4.27
N VAL A 5 -8.68 -104.40 3.91
CA VAL A 5 -9.97 -105.07 4.02
C VAL A 5 -10.82 -104.76 2.80
N LEU A 6 -11.35 -105.79 2.15
CA LEU A 6 -12.29 -105.68 1.03
C LEU A 6 -13.64 -106.25 1.45
N HIS A 7 -14.70 -105.48 1.29
CA HIS A 7 -16.06 -105.91 1.54
C HIS A 7 -16.90 -105.79 0.27
N LEU A 8 -17.63 -106.86 -0.05
CA LEU A 8 -18.53 -106.95 -1.19
C LEU A 8 -19.92 -107.35 -0.71
N ASP A 9 -20.93 -106.68 -1.23
CA ASP A 9 -22.33 -107.02 -1.04
C ASP A 9 -23.03 -106.94 -2.40
N ASP A 10 -23.62 -108.05 -2.85
CA ASP A 10 -24.31 -108.21 -4.15
C ASP A 10 -23.47 -107.80 -5.41
N PHE A 11 -22.14 -107.91 -5.33
CA PHE A 11 -21.22 -107.52 -6.42
C PHE A 11 -20.77 -108.69 -7.31
N GLY A 12 -21.08 -108.61 -8.60
CA GLY A 12 -20.65 -109.55 -9.62
C GLY A 12 -21.17 -110.97 -9.40
N SER A 13 -20.27 -111.89 -9.06
CA SER A 13 -20.60 -113.30 -8.77
C SER A 13 -20.90 -113.58 -7.29
N PHE A 14 -20.54 -112.65 -6.39
CA PHE A 14 -20.82 -112.73 -4.96
C PHE A 14 -22.21 -112.12 -4.68
N ARG A 15 -23.15 -112.95 -4.18
CA ARG A 15 -24.54 -112.54 -3.91
C ARG A 15 -24.88 -112.38 -2.43
N GLU A 16 -24.01 -112.86 -1.56
CA GLU A 16 -24.11 -112.68 -0.12
C GLU A 16 -22.95 -111.77 0.33
N PRO A 17 -23.09 -111.03 1.45
CA PRO A 17 -22.02 -110.19 1.97
C PRO A 17 -20.75 -110.99 2.27
N VAL A 18 -19.63 -110.59 1.68
CA VAL A 18 -18.31 -111.21 1.88
C VAL A 18 -17.30 -110.14 2.28
N THR A 19 -16.57 -110.39 3.35
CA THR A 19 -15.43 -109.57 3.78
C THR A 19 -14.15 -110.38 3.68
N VAL A 20 -13.15 -109.82 3.01
CA VAL A 20 -11.81 -110.38 2.84
C VAL A 20 -10.83 -109.53 3.62
N ASP A 21 -10.13 -110.17 4.55
CA ASP A 21 -9.10 -109.53 5.36
C ASP A 21 -7.71 -109.89 4.81
N PHE A 22 -6.99 -108.84 4.38
CA PHE A 22 -5.62 -108.88 3.85
C PHE A 22 -4.60 -108.26 4.83
N SER A 23 -5.03 -107.81 6.01
CA SER A 23 -4.21 -107.02 6.93
C SER A 23 -2.97 -107.77 7.44
N ASP A 24 -3.06 -109.09 7.56
CA ASP A 24 -2.01 -109.99 8.05
C ASP A 24 -1.33 -110.82 6.94
N VAL A 25 -1.51 -110.43 5.68
CA VAL A 25 -1.13 -111.25 4.53
C VAL A 25 -0.18 -110.49 3.59
N ASP A 26 1.01 -111.03 3.35
CA ASP A 26 1.96 -110.50 2.36
C ASP A 26 1.99 -111.37 1.09
N TYR A 27 1.73 -112.69 1.19
CA TYR A 27 1.70 -113.60 0.05
C TYR A 27 0.47 -114.49 0.09
N PHE A 28 -0.39 -114.38 -0.93
CA PHE A 28 -1.62 -115.18 -0.98
C PHE A 28 -2.02 -115.61 -2.39
N VAL A 29 -2.87 -116.64 -2.41
CA VAL A 29 -3.42 -117.19 -3.64
C VAL A 29 -4.94 -117.25 -3.61
N LEU A 30 -5.56 -116.89 -4.73
CA LEU A 30 -6.97 -117.06 -5.01
C LEU A 30 -7.16 -118.32 -5.86
N VAL A 31 -7.79 -119.35 -5.27
CA VAL A 31 -7.92 -120.70 -5.87
C VAL A 31 -9.40 -121.05 -6.04
N GLY A 32 -9.74 -121.78 -7.09
CA GLY A 32 -11.11 -122.21 -7.38
C GLY A 32 -11.31 -122.53 -8.87
N PRO A 33 -12.37 -123.29 -9.21
CA PRO A 33 -12.62 -123.68 -10.60
C PRO A 33 -12.83 -122.46 -11.52
N THR A 34 -12.60 -122.64 -12.81
CA THR A 34 -12.82 -121.59 -13.81
C THR A 34 -14.26 -121.09 -13.74
N GLY A 35 -14.46 -119.78 -13.66
CA GLY A 35 -15.79 -119.17 -13.50
C GLY A 35 -16.38 -119.21 -12.07
N ALA A 36 -15.58 -119.56 -11.05
CA ALA A 36 -15.99 -119.50 -9.65
C ALA A 36 -16.09 -118.08 -9.07
N GLY A 37 -15.50 -117.07 -9.72
CA GLY A 37 -15.54 -115.67 -9.25
C GLY A 37 -14.22 -115.12 -8.70
N LYS A 38 -13.09 -115.81 -8.88
CA LYS A 38 -11.75 -115.39 -8.40
C LYS A 38 -11.39 -113.96 -8.82
N SER A 39 -11.44 -113.69 -10.13
CA SER A 39 -11.14 -112.36 -10.67
C SER A 39 -12.17 -111.30 -10.26
N THR A 40 -13.37 -111.69 -9.77
CA THR A 40 -14.36 -110.73 -9.24
C THR A 40 -13.85 -110.00 -8.00
N LEU A 41 -12.96 -110.62 -7.21
CA LEU A 41 -12.35 -109.95 -6.04
C LEU A 41 -11.37 -108.86 -6.47
N ILE A 42 -10.55 -109.12 -7.49
CA ILE A 42 -9.67 -108.11 -8.09
C ILE A 42 -10.49 -107.02 -8.79
N ASP A 43 -11.53 -107.41 -9.55
CA ASP A 43 -12.47 -106.49 -10.18
C ASP A 43 -13.09 -105.56 -9.12
N ALA A 44 -13.38 -106.04 -7.92
CA ALA A 44 -13.93 -105.22 -6.83
C ALA A 44 -12.93 -104.22 -6.26
N ILE A 45 -11.64 -104.57 -6.13
CA ILE A 45 -10.58 -103.63 -5.75
C ILE A 45 -10.47 -102.50 -6.79
N CYS A 46 -10.40 -102.87 -8.07
CA CYS A 46 -10.37 -101.91 -9.19
C CYS A 46 -11.62 -101.02 -9.19
N PHE A 47 -12.80 -101.62 -8.99
CA PHE A 47 -14.06 -100.90 -8.94
C PHE A 47 -14.09 -99.92 -7.76
N ALA A 48 -13.68 -100.34 -6.55
CA ALA A 48 -13.67 -99.51 -5.37
C ALA A 48 -12.80 -98.26 -5.59
N LEU A 49 -11.58 -98.44 -6.13
CA LEU A 49 -10.65 -97.35 -6.38
C LEU A 49 -11.11 -96.45 -7.54
N TYR A 50 -11.37 -97.01 -8.71
CA TYR A 50 -11.52 -96.23 -9.95
C TYR A 50 -12.96 -96.15 -10.50
N GLY A 51 -13.89 -96.96 -9.96
CA GLY A 51 -15.28 -97.02 -10.43
C GLY A 51 -15.49 -97.87 -11.69
N THR A 52 -14.45 -98.57 -12.14
CA THR A 52 -14.44 -99.38 -13.37
C THR A 52 -13.59 -100.63 -13.16
N VAL A 53 -13.79 -101.66 -14.00
CA VAL A 53 -13.01 -102.92 -13.91
C VAL A 53 -12.44 -103.31 -15.28
N PRO A 54 -11.32 -104.06 -15.32
CA PRO A 54 -10.62 -104.37 -16.56
C PRO A 54 -11.45 -105.19 -17.54
N ARG A 55 -12.27 -106.12 -17.01
CA ARG A 55 -12.99 -107.12 -17.79
C ARG A 55 -14.23 -106.62 -18.53
N TRP A 56 -14.72 -105.41 -18.24
CA TRP A 56 -15.91 -104.85 -18.92
C TRP A 56 -15.60 -104.23 -20.29
N GLY A 57 -14.34 -104.20 -20.71
CA GLY A 57 -13.90 -103.80 -22.05
C GLY A 57 -13.96 -102.29 -22.33
N LYS A 58 -14.83 -101.54 -21.65
CA LYS A 58 -14.87 -100.07 -21.65
C LYS A 58 -14.96 -99.54 -20.22
N GLU A 59 -14.35 -98.38 -19.99
CA GLU A 59 -14.46 -97.69 -18.72
C GLU A 59 -15.91 -97.27 -18.43
N ASN A 60 -16.27 -97.25 -17.14
CA ASN A 60 -17.57 -96.82 -16.63
C ASN A 60 -18.78 -97.71 -17.00
N VAL A 61 -18.56 -98.93 -17.49
CA VAL A 61 -19.64 -99.91 -17.77
C VAL A 61 -20.08 -100.64 -16.49
N ILE A 62 -20.76 -99.93 -15.60
CA ILE A 62 -21.17 -100.46 -14.28
C ILE A 62 -22.35 -101.44 -14.32
N ALA A 63 -23.00 -101.64 -15.47
CA ALA A 63 -24.17 -102.51 -15.59
C ALA A 63 -23.85 -103.98 -15.24
N HIS A 64 -22.62 -104.42 -15.50
CA HIS A 64 -22.15 -105.78 -15.24
C HIS A 64 -21.75 -106.03 -13.78
N ALA A 65 -21.69 -104.99 -12.96
CA ALA A 65 -21.36 -105.09 -11.54
C ALA A 65 -22.49 -105.69 -10.70
N LEU A 66 -23.75 -105.57 -11.16
CA LEU A 66 -24.94 -105.96 -10.42
C LEU A 66 -25.64 -107.12 -11.11
N ALA A 67 -25.89 -108.21 -10.39
CA ALA A 67 -26.61 -109.36 -10.92
C ALA A 67 -28.02 -108.97 -11.43
N PRO A 68 -28.59 -109.65 -12.44
CA PRO A 68 -29.94 -109.34 -12.94
C PRO A 68 -31.05 -109.39 -11.88
N SER A 69 -30.86 -110.15 -10.79
CA SER A 69 -31.80 -110.26 -9.67
C SER A 69 -31.58 -109.26 -8.54
N ALA A 70 -30.44 -108.56 -8.52
CA ALA A 70 -30.07 -107.66 -7.43
C ALA A 70 -30.53 -106.21 -7.70
N VAL A 71 -30.91 -105.49 -6.64
CA VAL A 71 -31.42 -104.11 -6.69
C VAL A 71 -30.34 -103.10 -6.31
N ALA A 72 -29.40 -103.48 -5.46
CA ALA A 72 -28.25 -102.68 -5.06
C ALA A 72 -27.03 -103.56 -4.85
N ALA A 73 -25.84 -102.97 -4.96
CA ALA A 73 -24.58 -103.61 -4.59
C ALA A 73 -23.69 -102.59 -3.88
N LYS A 74 -22.82 -103.04 -3.00
CA LYS A 74 -21.87 -102.19 -2.28
C LYS A 74 -20.49 -102.83 -2.28
N VAL A 75 -19.48 -102.03 -2.57
CA VAL A 75 -18.08 -102.41 -2.42
C VAL A 75 -17.40 -101.38 -1.52
N ALA A 76 -16.74 -101.85 -0.48
CA ALA A 76 -15.92 -101.02 0.40
C ALA A 76 -14.50 -101.59 0.45
N LEU A 77 -13.50 -100.74 0.31
CA LEU A 77 -12.09 -101.10 0.38
C LEU A 77 -11.39 -100.17 1.36
N VAL A 78 -10.75 -100.75 2.36
CA VAL A 78 -9.77 -100.06 3.20
C VAL A 78 -8.38 -100.40 2.66
N PHE A 79 -7.55 -99.38 2.42
CA PHE A 79 -6.20 -99.54 1.89
C PHE A 79 -5.24 -98.54 2.53
N GLU A 80 -3.95 -98.86 2.46
CA GLU A 80 -2.85 -98.01 2.94
C GLU A 80 -1.96 -97.57 1.76
N THR A 81 -1.51 -96.31 1.76
CA THR A 81 -0.54 -95.81 0.77
C THR A 81 0.22 -94.62 1.36
N GLY A 82 1.55 -94.58 1.17
CA GLY A 82 2.39 -93.51 1.70
C GLY A 82 2.27 -93.34 3.23
N GLY A 83 2.08 -94.44 3.96
CA GLY A 83 1.90 -94.47 5.42
C GLY A 83 0.56 -93.93 5.94
N ARG A 84 -0.43 -93.70 5.06
CA ARG A 84 -1.78 -93.23 5.43
C ARG A 84 -2.85 -94.23 5.00
N ARG A 85 -3.92 -94.34 5.79
CA ARG A 85 -5.03 -95.27 5.53
C ARG A 85 -6.26 -94.55 5.02
N TYR A 86 -6.89 -95.15 4.03
CA TYR A 86 -8.07 -94.61 3.36
C TYR A 86 -9.14 -95.68 3.24
N ALA A 87 -10.40 -95.26 3.35
CA ALA A 87 -11.57 -96.08 3.03
C ALA A 87 -12.26 -95.49 1.80
N VAL A 88 -12.46 -96.32 0.78
CA VAL A 88 -13.27 -95.98 -0.38
C VAL A 88 -14.50 -96.86 -0.43
N VAL A 89 -15.67 -96.24 -0.59
CA VAL A 89 -16.96 -96.94 -0.66
C VAL A 89 -17.69 -96.54 -1.92
N ARG A 90 -18.17 -97.53 -2.66
CA ARG A 90 -19.03 -97.33 -3.83
C ARG A 90 -20.26 -98.21 -3.72
N ALA A 91 -21.43 -97.60 -3.83
CA ALA A 91 -22.71 -98.29 -3.89
C ALA A 91 -23.38 -98.07 -5.24
N LEU A 92 -23.91 -99.15 -5.80
CA LEU A 92 -24.68 -99.17 -7.04
C LEU A 92 -26.16 -99.41 -6.73
N LYS A 93 -27.05 -98.82 -7.52
CA LYS A 93 -28.48 -99.06 -7.42
C LYS A 93 -29.09 -99.20 -8.82
N ARG A 94 -30.06 -100.10 -8.94
CA ARG A 94 -30.89 -100.24 -10.13
C ARG A 94 -32.13 -99.37 -9.98
N ASP A 95 -32.40 -98.52 -10.96
CA ASP A 95 -33.63 -97.73 -10.99
C ASP A 95 -34.84 -98.57 -11.45
N ALA A 96 -36.03 -98.00 -11.36
CA ALA A 96 -37.27 -98.67 -11.78
C ALA A 96 -37.32 -99.00 -13.30
N LYS A 97 -36.44 -98.41 -14.12
CA LYS A 97 -36.31 -98.67 -15.56
C LYS A 97 -35.25 -99.73 -15.89
N GLY A 98 -34.63 -100.32 -14.86
CA GLY A 98 -33.62 -101.36 -15.01
C GLY A 98 -32.19 -100.86 -15.24
N LYS A 99 -31.95 -99.54 -15.21
CA LYS A 99 -30.61 -98.96 -15.40
C LYS A 99 -29.84 -98.91 -14.09
N VAL A 100 -28.60 -99.40 -14.12
CA VAL A 100 -27.67 -99.34 -12.98
C VAL A 100 -26.96 -98.00 -12.97
N HIS A 101 -26.93 -97.34 -11.81
CA HIS A 101 -26.19 -96.10 -11.57
C HIS A 101 -25.45 -96.16 -10.23
N THR A 102 -24.40 -95.35 -10.10
CA THR A 102 -23.69 -95.16 -8.82
C THR A 102 -24.56 -94.32 -7.89
N ALA A 103 -25.03 -94.91 -6.80
CA ALA A 103 -25.84 -94.24 -5.79
C ALA A 103 -24.97 -93.54 -4.74
N GLU A 104 -23.78 -94.08 -4.47
CA GLU A 104 -22.83 -93.53 -3.51
C GLU A 104 -21.39 -93.75 -4.01
N ALA A 105 -20.55 -92.74 -3.86
CA ALA A 105 -19.11 -92.86 -3.97
C ALA A 105 -18.50 -91.89 -2.95
N ARG A 106 -17.69 -92.39 -2.02
CA ARG A 106 -16.98 -91.56 -1.04
C ARG A 106 -15.59 -92.11 -0.74
N LEU A 107 -14.69 -91.20 -0.40
CA LEU A 107 -13.31 -91.46 0.00
C LEU A 107 -13.01 -90.72 1.31
N GLU A 108 -12.56 -91.47 2.30
CA GLU A 108 -12.31 -91.00 3.66
C GLU A 108 -10.88 -91.36 4.06
N GLU A 109 -10.19 -90.46 4.75
CA GLU A 109 -8.91 -90.75 5.41
C GLU A 109 -9.21 -91.22 6.83
N LEU A 110 -8.62 -92.34 7.23
CA LEU A 110 -8.87 -92.99 8.51
C LEU A 110 -7.83 -92.58 9.56
N VAL A 111 -8.21 -92.66 10.84
CA VAL A 111 -7.33 -92.34 11.97
C VAL A 111 -6.22 -93.40 12.07
N PRO A 112 -4.93 -93.02 12.00
CA PRO A 112 -3.82 -93.98 12.02
C PRO A 112 -3.69 -94.82 13.31
N SER A 113 -4.25 -94.33 14.44
CA SER A 113 -4.15 -94.98 15.75
C SER A 113 -4.97 -96.25 15.89
N VAL A 114 -5.98 -96.48 15.05
CA VAL A 114 -6.70 -97.76 15.01
C VAL A 114 -5.78 -98.80 14.38
N PRO A 115 -5.61 -100.02 14.93
CA PRO A 115 -4.76 -101.03 14.30
C PRO A 115 -5.23 -101.41 12.90
N ALA A 116 -4.30 -101.69 11.97
CA ALA A 116 -4.64 -102.14 10.60
C ALA A 116 -5.38 -103.49 10.58
N THR A 117 -5.27 -104.28 11.65
CA THR A 117 -5.95 -105.57 11.87
C THR A 117 -7.34 -105.44 12.51
N ALA A 118 -7.82 -104.21 12.73
CA ALA A 118 -9.16 -103.98 13.27
C ALA A 118 -10.24 -104.41 12.26
N GLY A 119 -11.42 -104.79 12.75
CA GLY A 119 -12.53 -105.18 11.89
C GLY A 119 -13.03 -104.02 11.00
N LEU A 120 -13.68 -104.36 9.88
CA LEU A 120 -14.19 -103.37 8.92
C LEU A 120 -15.04 -102.27 9.58
N GLU A 121 -15.92 -102.64 10.51
CA GLU A 121 -16.82 -101.69 11.19
C GLU A 121 -16.04 -100.68 12.05
N GLU A 122 -15.02 -101.14 12.77
CA GLU A 122 -14.14 -100.30 13.58
C GLU A 122 -13.30 -99.36 12.70
N LEU A 123 -12.68 -99.88 11.63
CA LEU A 123 -11.92 -99.10 10.67
C LEU A 123 -12.77 -98.01 10.00
N MET A 124 -13.98 -98.35 9.54
CA MET A 124 -14.87 -97.41 8.88
C MET A 124 -15.51 -96.39 9.83
N SER A 125 -15.55 -96.67 11.14
CA SER A 125 -16.03 -95.70 12.14
C SER A 125 -14.97 -94.64 12.51
N ALA A 126 -13.69 -94.95 12.28
CA ALA A 126 -12.56 -94.12 12.64
C ALA A 126 -12.12 -93.18 11.49
N VAL A 127 -13.05 -92.32 11.03
CA VAL A 127 -12.76 -91.34 9.97
C VAL A 127 -12.04 -90.12 10.56
N ALA A 128 -10.84 -89.83 10.05
CA ALA A 128 -10.08 -88.63 10.39
C ALA A 128 -10.60 -87.40 9.64
N ARG A 129 -10.82 -87.52 8.31
CA ARG A 129 -11.45 -86.48 7.48
C ARG A 129 -12.05 -87.05 6.19
N PRO A 130 -13.14 -86.45 5.66
CA PRO A 130 -13.60 -86.71 4.31
C PRO A 130 -12.58 -86.17 3.30
N VAL A 131 -12.32 -86.91 2.23
CA VAL A 131 -11.36 -86.53 1.18
C VAL A 131 -12.08 -86.14 -0.12
N ALA A 132 -13.04 -86.96 -0.58
CA ALA A 132 -13.83 -86.69 -1.77
C ALA A 132 -15.17 -87.44 -1.76
N GLU A 133 -16.16 -86.90 -2.47
CA GLU A 133 -17.48 -87.52 -2.69
C GLU A 133 -17.92 -87.40 -4.16
N GLY A 134 -18.79 -88.33 -4.60
CA GLY A 134 -19.37 -88.34 -5.93
C GLY A 134 -18.34 -88.54 -7.04
N ALA A 135 -18.38 -87.70 -8.08
CA ALA A 135 -17.51 -87.81 -9.25
C ALA A 135 -16.03 -87.50 -8.96
N ALA A 136 -15.73 -86.75 -7.88
CA ALA A 136 -14.36 -86.36 -7.53
C ALA A 136 -13.54 -87.51 -6.94
N VAL A 137 -14.19 -88.58 -6.44
CA VAL A 137 -13.53 -89.72 -5.78
C VAL A 137 -12.45 -90.34 -6.66
N THR A 138 -12.74 -90.58 -7.94
CA THR A 138 -11.77 -91.22 -8.84
C THR A 138 -10.52 -90.35 -9.06
N ALA A 139 -10.68 -89.03 -9.24
CA ALA A 139 -9.55 -88.11 -9.41
C ALA A 139 -8.69 -88.02 -8.15
N GLU A 140 -9.32 -88.04 -6.98
CA GLU A 140 -8.62 -87.96 -5.70
C GLU A 140 -7.93 -89.28 -5.34
N VAL A 141 -8.55 -90.43 -5.67
CA VAL A 141 -7.87 -91.73 -5.60
C VAL A 141 -6.65 -91.74 -6.50
N GLN A 142 -6.75 -91.27 -7.75
CA GLN A 142 -5.59 -91.16 -8.66
C GLN A 142 -4.47 -90.28 -8.08
N ARG A 143 -4.83 -89.16 -7.44
CA ARG A 143 -3.87 -88.27 -6.77
C ARG A 143 -3.19 -88.93 -5.57
N ILE A 144 -3.93 -89.73 -4.80
CA ILE A 144 -3.44 -90.41 -3.59
C ILE A 144 -2.61 -91.65 -3.92
N THR A 145 -3.02 -92.46 -4.90
CA THR A 145 -2.28 -93.63 -5.36
C THR A 145 -1.16 -93.27 -6.31
N GLY A 146 -1.17 -92.07 -6.89
CA GLY A 146 -0.19 -91.59 -7.88
C GLY A 146 -0.36 -92.23 -9.26
N LEU A 147 -1.44 -92.97 -9.50
CA LEU A 147 -1.66 -93.74 -10.72
C LEU A 147 -3.06 -93.58 -11.30
N GLU A 148 -3.10 -93.23 -12.58
CA GLU A 148 -4.31 -93.35 -13.39
C GLU A 148 -4.76 -94.82 -13.51
N TYR A 149 -6.05 -95.03 -13.76
CA TYR A 149 -6.64 -96.37 -13.86
C TYR A 149 -5.92 -97.27 -14.88
N ARG A 150 -5.65 -96.75 -16.09
CA ARG A 150 -4.95 -97.49 -17.15
C ARG A 150 -3.58 -98.01 -16.70
N PHE A 151 -2.86 -97.20 -15.93
CA PHE A 151 -1.52 -97.53 -15.45
C PHE A 151 -1.58 -98.44 -14.22
N PHE A 152 -2.58 -98.27 -13.36
CA PHE A 152 -2.85 -99.21 -12.27
C PHE A 152 -3.09 -100.64 -12.79
N THR A 153 -3.81 -100.78 -13.90
CA THR A 153 -4.04 -102.09 -14.57
C THR A 153 -2.87 -102.58 -15.42
N GLN A 154 -1.76 -101.84 -15.47
CA GLN A 154 -0.51 -102.23 -16.14
C GLN A 154 0.61 -102.52 -15.15
N CYS A 155 0.54 -101.97 -13.93
CA CYS A 155 1.64 -102.01 -12.96
C CYS A 155 1.27 -102.74 -11.65
N VAL A 156 0.02 -102.65 -11.20
CA VAL A 156 -0.44 -103.17 -9.89
C VAL A 156 -1.33 -104.39 -10.06
N VAL A 157 -2.29 -104.32 -10.98
CA VAL A 157 -3.16 -105.44 -11.31
C VAL A 157 -2.84 -105.85 -12.74
N LEU A 158 -2.38 -107.08 -12.93
CA LEU A 158 -2.13 -107.65 -14.25
C LEU A 158 -3.27 -108.60 -14.62
N PRO A 159 -4.30 -108.14 -15.36
CA PRO A 159 -5.45 -108.95 -15.72
C PRO A 159 -5.11 -109.97 -16.82
N GLN A 160 -5.90 -111.05 -16.87
CA GLN A 160 -5.73 -112.13 -17.83
C GLN A 160 -5.61 -111.63 -19.29
N GLY A 161 -4.53 -112.02 -19.97
CA GLY A 161 -4.31 -111.74 -21.39
C GLY A 161 -3.79 -110.33 -21.73
N ARG A 162 -3.54 -109.48 -20.73
CA ARG A 162 -2.99 -108.11 -20.90
C ARG A 162 -1.61 -107.92 -20.28
N PHE A 163 -0.98 -109.05 -19.93
CA PHE A 163 0.30 -109.11 -19.23
C PHE A 163 1.43 -108.35 -19.96
N ALA A 164 1.40 -108.32 -21.29
CA ALA A 164 2.43 -107.71 -22.14
C ALA A 164 2.18 -106.24 -22.53
N GLU A 165 1.11 -105.59 -22.05
CA GLU A 165 0.73 -104.25 -22.50
C GLU A 165 1.85 -103.22 -22.30
N PHE A 166 2.55 -103.26 -21.16
CA PHE A 166 3.66 -102.34 -20.89
C PHE A 166 4.88 -102.61 -21.79
N LEU A 167 5.20 -103.89 -22.03
CA LEU A 167 6.27 -104.32 -22.93
C LEU A 167 6.03 -103.85 -24.38
N HIS A 168 4.76 -103.74 -24.79
CA HIS A 168 4.35 -103.39 -26.15
C HIS A 168 3.89 -101.94 -26.34
N ALA A 169 3.76 -101.18 -25.25
CA ALA A 169 3.37 -99.77 -25.24
C ALA A 169 4.25 -98.93 -26.18
N GLN A 170 3.71 -97.83 -26.70
CA GLN A 170 4.50 -96.91 -27.51
C GLN A 170 5.49 -96.11 -26.63
N PRO A 171 6.62 -95.62 -27.18
CA PRO A 171 7.57 -94.82 -26.41
C PRO A 171 6.94 -93.63 -25.67
N ARG A 172 5.95 -92.97 -26.29
CA ARG A 172 5.20 -91.86 -25.65
C ARG A 172 4.36 -92.33 -24.47
N GLU A 173 3.66 -93.46 -24.60
CA GLU A 173 2.83 -94.01 -23.51
C GLU A 173 3.68 -94.46 -22.33
N ARG A 174 4.87 -95.02 -22.58
CA ARG A 174 5.87 -95.33 -21.55
C ARG A 174 6.40 -94.06 -20.88
N GLN A 175 6.68 -93.03 -21.67
CA GLN A 175 7.12 -91.73 -21.16
C GLN A 175 6.06 -91.11 -20.25
N ASP A 176 4.79 -91.09 -20.66
CA ASP A 176 3.69 -90.55 -19.85
C ASP A 176 3.55 -91.31 -18.52
N LEU A 177 3.68 -92.64 -18.53
CA LEU A 177 3.69 -93.45 -17.32
C LEU A 177 4.85 -93.04 -16.39
N LEU A 178 6.08 -92.95 -16.93
CA LEU A 178 7.26 -92.59 -16.14
C LEU A 178 7.15 -91.16 -15.59
N VAL A 179 6.64 -90.19 -16.35
CA VAL A 179 6.39 -88.83 -15.86
C VAL A 179 5.46 -88.85 -14.62
N GLN A 180 4.39 -89.64 -14.67
CA GLN A 180 3.45 -89.75 -13.55
C GLN A 180 4.05 -90.45 -12.34
N LEU A 181 4.83 -91.51 -12.56
CA LEU A 181 5.51 -92.24 -11.48
C LEU A 181 6.58 -91.37 -10.78
N LEU A 182 7.30 -90.55 -11.54
CA LEU A 182 8.43 -89.73 -11.06
C LEU A 182 8.02 -88.38 -10.45
N ASP A 183 6.74 -88.00 -10.51
CA ASP A 183 6.25 -86.67 -10.05
C ASP A 183 6.97 -85.50 -10.74
N ALA A 184 7.33 -85.68 -12.02
CA ALA A 184 8.12 -84.71 -12.77
C ALA A 184 7.34 -83.41 -13.10
N ASP A 185 6.03 -83.35 -12.81
CA ASP A 185 5.19 -82.15 -12.91
C ASP A 185 5.66 -81.00 -11.99
N VAL A 186 6.47 -81.29 -10.96
CA VAL A 186 7.13 -80.26 -10.16
C VAL A 186 8.06 -79.38 -11.00
N TYR A 187 8.75 -79.95 -11.98
CA TYR A 187 9.68 -79.20 -12.83
C TYR A 187 8.94 -78.29 -13.81
N GLU A 188 7.78 -78.73 -14.30
CA GLU A 188 6.89 -77.90 -15.10
C GLU A 188 6.35 -76.71 -14.30
N ARG A 189 6.01 -76.89 -12.99
CA ARG A 189 5.66 -75.76 -12.11
C ARG A 189 6.81 -74.78 -11.91
N VAL A 190 8.03 -75.27 -11.70
CA VAL A 190 9.22 -74.42 -11.58
C VAL A 190 9.46 -73.64 -12.88
N ARG A 191 9.32 -74.30 -14.03
CA ARG A 191 9.41 -73.66 -15.35
C ARG A 191 8.39 -72.54 -15.51
N GLN A 192 7.13 -72.77 -15.17
CA GLN A 192 6.08 -71.75 -15.26
C GLN A 192 6.39 -70.54 -14.38
N ARG A 193 6.93 -70.77 -13.18
CA ARG A 193 7.35 -69.68 -12.28
C ARG A 193 8.54 -68.91 -12.84
N ALA A 194 9.52 -69.60 -13.42
CA ALA A 194 10.65 -68.97 -14.10
C ALA A 194 10.20 -68.09 -15.28
N VAL A 195 9.20 -68.52 -16.07
CA VAL A 195 8.61 -67.69 -17.14
C VAL A 195 7.94 -66.42 -16.57
N GLN A 196 7.18 -66.55 -15.48
CA GLN A 196 6.55 -65.40 -14.83
C GLN A 196 7.59 -64.40 -14.30
N GLU A 197 8.67 -64.91 -13.71
CA GLU A 197 9.77 -64.10 -13.19
C GLU A 197 10.55 -63.41 -14.32
N GLU A 198 10.80 -64.11 -15.43
CA GLU A 198 11.41 -63.55 -16.64
C GLU A 198 10.61 -62.37 -17.18
N THR A 199 9.30 -62.54 -17.35
CA THR A 199 8.42 -61.49 -17.87
C THR A 199 8.35 -60.29 -16.90
N GLY A 200 8.24 -60.54 -15.60
CA GLY A 200 8.18 -59.49 -14.58
C GLY A 200 9.48 -58.68 -14.50
N ALA A 201 10.63 -59.36 -14.46
CA ALA A 201 11.94 -58.72 -14.41
C ALA A 201 12.24 -57.96 -15.72
N ALA A 202 11.88 -58.50 -16.88
CA ALA A 202 12.05 -57.82 -18.17
C ALA A 202 11.24 -56.51 -18.26
N GLN A 203 9.99 -56.51 -17.77
CA GLN A 203 9.17 -55.29 -17.69
C GLN A 203 9.75 -54.26 -16.73
N ALA A 204 10.23 -54.70 -15.56
CA ALA A 204 10.87 -53.82 -14.58
C ALA A 204 12.16 -53.19 -15.12
N ALA A 205 12.98 -53.97 -15.82
CA ALA A 205 14.17 -53.50 -16.52
C ALA A 205 13.83 -52.46 -17.59
N ALA A 206 12.84 -52.74 -18.44
CA ALA A 206 12.40 -51.81 -19.48
C ALA A 206 11.92 -50.47 -18.90
N PHE A 207 11.13 -50.53 -17.82
CA PHE A 207 10.65 -49.33 -17.12
C PHE A 207 11.80 -48.53 -16.49
N ALA A 208 12.78 -49.20 -15.88
CA ALA A 208 13.96 -48.55 -15.33
C ALA A 208 14.78 -47.86 -16.44
N ARG A 209 14.98 -48.51 -17.59
CA ARG A 209 15.65 -47.93 -18.75
C ARG A 209 14.90 -46.73 -19.36
N GLU A 210 13.58 -46.80 -19.46
CA GLU A 210 12.78 -45.68 -19.96
C GLU A 210 12.92 -44.45 -19.07
N ARG A 211 12.90 -44.63 -17.74
CA ARG A 211 13.13 -43.54 -16.80
C ARG A 211 14.55 -43.00 -16.87
N LEU A 212 15.55 -43.88 -17.02
CA LEU A 212 16.95 -43.50 -17.20
C LEU A 212 17.14 -42.64 -18.46
N ALA A 213 16.46 -42.98 -19.57
CA ALA A 213 16.52 -42.23 -20.81
C ALA A 213 15.98 -40.79 -20.71
N ARG A 214 15.20 -40.47 -19.66
CA ARG A 214 14.75 -39.08 -19.39
C ARG A 214 15.77 -38.26 -18.60
N LEU A 215 16.87 -38.86 -18.15
CA LEU A 215 17.93 -38.25 -17.35
C LEU A 215 19.27 -38.21 -18.10
N THR A 216 19.26 -38.29 -19.42
CA THR A 216 20.47 -38.32 -20.28
C THR A 216 21.38 -37.12 -20.08
N ASP A 217 20.82 -35.99 -19.65
CA ASP A 217 21.51 -34.71 -19.56
C ASP A 217 22.25 -34.53 -18.22
N ALA A 218 22.17 -35.52 -17.33
CA ALA A 218 22.76 -35.52 -16.00
C ALA A 218 23.95 -36.49 -15.91
N ASP A 219 25.00 -36.17 -16.68
CA ASP A 219 26.24 -36.93 -16.72
C ASP A 219 27.39 -36.23 -15.97
N GLU A 220 28.56 -36.87 -15.94
CA GLU A 220 29.74 -36.31 -15.28
C GLU A 220 30.27 -35.02 -15.96
N PRO A 221 30.29 -34.92 -17.30
CA PRO A 221 30.52 -33.65 -17.99
C PRO A 221 29.58 -32.52 -17.56
N ALA A 222 28.26 -32.76 -17.49
CA ALA A 222 27.27 -31.77 -17.10
C ALA A 222 27.48 -31.28 -15.65
N GLU A 223 27.77 -32.19 -14.72
CA GLU A 223 28.08 -31.82 -13.33
C GLU A 223 29.34 -30.95 -13.26
N ARG A 224 30.42 -31.35 -13.94
CA ARG A 224 31.66 -30.56 -14.00
C ARG A 224 31.46 -29.19 -14.64
N ALA A 225 30.65 -29.11 -15.69
CA ALA A 225 30.31 -27.84 -16.34
C ALA A 225 29.52 -26.91 -15.39
N ALA A 226 28.56 -27.45 -14.63
CA ALA A 226 27.80 -26.70 -13.64
C ALA A 226 28.67 -26.25 -12.45
N GLU A 227 29.61 -27.08 -11.99
CA GLU A 227 30.59 -26.72 -10.95
C GLU A 227 31.53 -25.60 -11.43
N ALA A 228 32.08 -25.74 -12.63
CA ALA A 228 32.93 -24.72 -13.25
C ALA A 228 32.18 -23.39 -13.40
N ARG A 229 30.92 -23.43 -13.85
CA ARG A 229 30.06 -22.24 -13.96
C ARG A 229 29.87 -21.55 -12.61
N LEU A 230 29.58 -22.29 -11.55
CA LEU A 230 29.42 -21.74 -10.21
C LEU A 230 30.73 -21.14 -9.67
N ALA A 231 31.87 -21.80 -9.91
CA ALA A 231 33.19 -21.30 -9.54
C ALA A 231 33.52 -19.98 -10.25
N THR A 232 33.27 -19.91 -11.57
CA THR A 232 33.44 -18.69 -12.36
C THR A 232 32.57 -17.54 -11.83
N LEU A 233 31.29 -17.79 -11.55
CA LEU A 233 30.39 -16.76 -11.02
C LEU A 233 30.78 -16.28 -9.61
N ARG A 234 31.33 -17.16 -8.76
CA ARG A 234 31.87 -16.74 -7.45
C ARG A 234 33.12 -15.88 -7.57
N ALA A 235 34.02 -16.22 -8.50
CA ALA A 235 35.18 -15.40 -8.80
C ALA A 235 34.77 -14.02 -9.34
N LEU A 236 33.74 -13.99 -10.20
CA LEU A 236 33.14 -12.77 -10.71
C LEU A 236 32.54 -11.91 -9.57
N ASP A 237 31.82 -12.51 -8.64
CA ASP A 237 31.23 -11.79 -7.49
C ASP A 237 32.28 -11.09 -6.63
N GLU A 238 33.41 -11.75 -6.36
CA GLU A 238 34.50 -11.13 -5.59
C GLU A 238 35.08 -9.91 -6.32
N GLN A 239 35.30 -10.03 -7.63
CA GLN A 239 35.80 -8.91 -8.44
C GLN A 239 34.78 -7.78 -8.54
N VAL A 240 33.52 -8.11 -8.78
CA VAL A 240 32.43 -7.13 -8.91
C VAL A 240 32.20 -6.42 -7.58
N ARG A 241 32.30 -7.11 -6.43
CA ARG A 241 32.14 -6.48 -5.11
C ARG A 241 33.11 -5.32 -4.91
N GLY A 242 34.39 -5.51 -5.27
CA GLY A 242 35.39 -4.44 -5.22
C GLY A 242 35.02 -3.25 -6.12
N ASP A 243 34.59 -3.52 -7.35
CA ASP A 243 34.16 -2.46 -8.29
C ASP A 243 32.87 -1.74 -7.81
N LEU A 244 31.95 -2.46 -7.17
CA LEU A 244 30.72 -1.89 -6.60
C LEU A 244 31.02 -0.98 -5.39
N ASP A 245 31.99 -1.34 -4.55
CA ASP A 245 32.42 -0.49 -3.43
C ASP A 245 33.15 0.76 -3.92
N ALA A 246 33.92 0.66 -5.00
CA ALA A 246 34.50 1.82 -5.68
C ALA A 246 33.40 2.73 -6.27
N LEU A 247 32.36 2.17 -6.91
CA LEU A 247 31.20 2.94 -7.39
C LEU A 247 30.45 3.67 -6.27
N ARG A 248 30.25 3.02 -5.12
CA ARG A 248 29.64 3.64 -3.92
C ARG A 248 30.50 4.79 -3.41
N SER A 249 31.82 4.61 -3.37
CA SER A 249 32.77 5.63 -2.94
C SER A 249 32.73 6.85 -3.89
N SER A 250 32.72 6.62 -5.20
CA SER A 250 32.54 7.69 -6.19
C SER A 250 31.20 8.41 -6.04
N ALA A 251 30.12 7.72 -5.68
CA ALA A 251 28.82 8.36 -5.43
C ALA A 251 28.88 9.35 -4.25
N VAL A 252 29.58 8.99 -3.18
CA VAL A 252 29.82 9.86 -2.01
C VAL A 252 30.68 11.05 -2.40
N GLU A 253 31.75 10.83 -3.16
CA GLU A 253 32.64 11.86 -3.67
C GLU A 253 31.88 12.88 -4.55
N ILE A 254 31.09 12.41 -5.52
CA ILE A 254 30.26 13.26 -6.39
C ILE A 254 29.30 14.12 -5.56
N ARG A 255 28.67 13.55 -4.53
CA ARG A 255 27.75 14.31 -3.66
C ARG A 255 28.47 15.42 -2.91
N ARG A 256 29.62 15.12 -2.30
CA ARG A 256 30.45 16.11 -1.61
C ARG A 256 30.87 17.25 -2.55
N LEU A 257 31.39 16.90 -3.73
CA LEU A 257 31.83 17.88 -4.73
C LEU A 257 30.66 18.74 -5.24
N ALA A 258 29.47 18.15 -5.40
CA ALA A 258 28.26 18.88 -5.82
C ALA A 258 27.77 19.87 -4.73
N GLU A 259 27.88 19.50 -3.46
CA GLU A 259 27.57 20.40 -2.32
C GLU A 259 28.56 21.57 -2.24
N GLU A 260 29.85 21.31 -2.43
CA GLU A 260 30.91 22.32 -2.50
C GLU A 260 30.67 23.28 -3.67
N ARG A 261 30.39 22.75 -4.86
CA ARG A 261 30.03 23.54 -6.04
C ARG A 261 28.84 24.46 -5.78
N GLU A 262 27.78 23.95 -5.17
CA GLU A 262 26.56 24.72 -4.89
C GLU A 262 26.81 25.80 -3.83
N ALA A 263 27.71 25.56 -2.87
CA ALA A 263 28.17 26.60 -1.96
C ALA A 263 28.88 27.73 -2.71
N VAL A 264 29.77 27.41 -3.66
CA VAL A 264 30.47 28.41 -4.49
C VAL A 264 29.50 29.18 -5.39
N ARG A 265 28.57 28.47 -6.04
CA ARG A 265 27.52 29.08 -6.87
C ARG A 265 26.67 30.09 -6.11
N ARG A 266 26.32 29.80 -4.85
CA ARG A 266 25.60 30.75 -3.98
C ARG A 266 26.41 32.01 -3.71
N ARG A 267 27.73 31.89 -3.51
CA ARG A 267 28.62 33.05 -3.32
C ARG A 267 28.74 33.91 -4.58
N VAL A 268 28.88 33.28 -5.75
CA VAL A 268 28.83 33.97 -7.06
C VAL A 268 27.51 34.72 -7.24
N THR A 269 26.38 34.09 -6.90
CA THR A 269 25.05 34.72 -7.00
C THR A 269 24.91 35.91 -6.05
N ALA A 270 25.38 35.79 -4.80
CA ALA A 270 25.38 36.89 -3.82
C ALA A 270 26.20 38.09 -4.33
N LEU A 271 27.40 37.85 -4.86
CA LEU A 271 28.21 38.89 -5.51
C LEU A 271 27.49 39.49 -6.72
N GLY A 272 26.77 38.70 -7.52
CA GLY A 272 25.95 39.14 -8.65
C GLY A 272 24.86 40.17 -8.27
N SER A 273 24.33 40.09 -7.06
CA SER A 273 23.21 40.92 -6.59
C SER A 273 23.59 42.33 -6.12
N LEU A 274 24.87 42.60 -5.86
CA LEU A 274 25.34 43.91 -5.39
C LEU A 274 25.27 44.96 -6.50
N ALA A 275 24.46 46.00 -6.35
CA ALA A 275 24.36 47.11 -7.29
C ALA A 275 24.13 48.44 -6.58
N MET A 276 24.86 49.49 -7.01
CA MET A 276 24.69 50.84 -6.48
C MET A 276 23.37 51.44 -6.99
N PRO A 277 22.50 51.97 -6.11
CA PRO A 277 21.30 52.70 -6.54
C PRO A 277 21.65 53.94 -7.39
N PRO A 278 20.88 54.24 -8.44
CA PRO A 278 21.21 55.30 -9.42
C PRO A 278 21.21 56.72 -8.83
N GLU A 279 20.61 56.92 -7.67
CA GLU A 279 20.47 58.22 -7.00
C GLU A 279 21.67 58.60 -6.13
N VAL A 280 22.51 57.63 -5.76
CA VAL A 280 23.65 57.83 -4.86
C VAL A 280 24.68 58.85 -5.40
N PRO A 281 25.06 58.85 -6.70
CA PRO A 281 26.10 59.76 -7.21
C PRO A 281 25.77 61.26 -7.07
N THR A 282 24.50 61.67 -7.14
CA THR A 282 24.09 63.09 -7.13
C THR A 282 23.49 63.56 -5.80
N LEU A 283 23.27 62.64 -4.84
CA LEU A 283 22.59 62.94 -3.58
C LEU A 283 23.37 63.93 -2.69
N ALA A 284 24.70 63.81 -2.63
CA ALA A 284 25.54 64.71 -1.83
C ALA A 284 25.46 66.17 -2.30
N GLU A 285 25.32 66.40 -3.61
CA GLU A 285 25.13 67.73 -4.18
C GLU A 285 23.76 68.31 -3.82
N HIS A 286 22.70 67.50 -3.92
CA HIS A 286 21.34 67.90 -3.55
C HIS A 286 21.21 68.26 -2.05
N VAL A 287 21.85 67.50 -1.16
CA VAL A 287 21.87 67.80 0.29
C VAL A 287 22.57 69.13 0.57
N ARG A 288 23.73 69.38 -0.07
CA ARG A 288 24.47 70.66 0.07
C ARG A 288 23.67 71.86 -0.44
N ALA A 289 22.99 71.71 -1.58
CA ALA A 289 22.15 72.76 -2.15
C ALA A 289 20.98 73.13 -1.22
N ALA A 290 20.25 72.14 -0.70
CA ALA A 290 19.14 72.37 0.23
C ALA A 290 19.59 73.03 1.55
N ALA A 291 20.76 72.66 2.08
CA ALA A 291 21.34 73.31 3.25
C ALA A 291 21.76 74.78 2.99
N GLY A 292 22.14 75.11 1.74
CA GLY A 292 22.33 76.48 1.28
C GLY A 292 21.05 77.29 1.34
N GLU A 293 19.97 76.78 0.72
CA GLU A 293 18.64 77.42 0.67
C GLU A 293 18.10 77.75 2.08
N VAL A 294 18.27 76.84 3.05
CA VAL A 294 17.85 77.07 4.44
C VAL A 294 18.59 78.25 5.08
N ARG A 295 19.90 78.38 4.85
CA ARG A 295 20.71 79.48 5.42
C ARG A 295 20.31 80.83 4.83
N ASP A 296 20.07 80.88 3.53
CA ASP A 296 19.71 82.13 2.85
C ASP A 296 18.32 82.61 3.29
N HIS A 297 17.32 81.72 3.30
CA HIS A 297 15.97 82.08 3.75
C HIS A 297 15.87 82.39 5.25
N ALA A 298 16.80 81.88 6.08
CA ALA A 298 16.84 82.22 7.50
C ALA A 298 17.23 83.70 7.70
N ARG A 299 18.25 84.15 6.95
CA ARG A 299 18.69 85.56 6.97
C ARG A 299 17.59 86.51 6.48
N ASP A 300 16.90 86.13 5.41
CA ASP A 300 15.79 86.94 4.86
C ASP A 300 14.64 87.09 5.87
N ALA A 301 14.31 86.03 6.61
CA ALA A 301 13.26 86.06 7.62
C ALA A 301 13.63 86.95 8.81
N GLU A 302 14.86 86.83 9.34
CA GLU A 302 15.34 87.68 10.45
C GLU A 302 15.34 89.17 10.09
N ALA A 303 15.73 89.52 8.86
CA ALA A 303 15.75 90.91 8.40
C ALA A 303 14.34 91.51 8.30
N ALA A 304 13.38 90.75 7.77
CA ALA A 304 11.99 91.23 7.60
C ALA A 304 11.27 91.42 8.93
N GLU A 305 11.54 90.58 9.93
CA GLU A 305 11.00 90.71 11.30
C GLU A 305 11.51 91.97 12.01
N ALA A 306 12.78 92.30 11.84
CA ALA A 306 13.36 93.51 12.44
C ALA A 306 12.77 94.81 11.86
N GLU A 307 12.40 94.82 10.57
CA GLU A 307 11.74 95.96 9.94
C GLU A 307 10.27 96.10 10.36
N GLU A 308 9.55 94.97 10.52
CA GLU A 308 8.19 94.94 11.06
C GLU A 308 8.14 95.61 12.43
N GLN A 309 9.00 95.19 13.37
CA GLN A 309 9.02 95.72 14.74
C GLN A 309 9.25 97.24 14.79
N ARG A 310 10.22 97.75 14.03
CA ARG A 310 10.53 99.20 14.00
C ARG A 310 9.34 100.04 13.54
N ALA A 311 8.55 99.54 12.58
CA ALA A 311 7.41 100.28 12.07
C ALA A 311 6.20 100.25 13.02
N GLU A 312 6.08 99.23 13.87
CA GLU A 312 5.07 99.20 14.94
C GLU A 312 5.41 100.19 16.06
N ASP A 313 6.68 100.27 16.45
CA ASP A 313 7.15 101.20 17.49
C ASP A 313 6.96 102.67 17.07
N GLU A 314 7.21 103.01 15.80
CA GLU A 314 6.96 104.36 15.25
C GLU A 314 5.47 104.75 15.28
N LEU A 315 4.56 103.80 15.05
CA LEU A 315 3.12 104.06 15.04
C LEU A 315 2.59 104.32 16.46
N ALA A 316 3.13 103.64 17.46
CA ALA A 316 2.72 103.78 18.86
C ALA A 316 3.09 105.14 19.47
N ALA A 317 4.00 105.90 18.86
CA ALA A 317 4.51 107.18 19.37
C ALA A 317 3.70 108.42 18.90
N LEU A 318 2.64 108.24 18.10
CA LEU A 318 1.81 109.33 17.57
C LEU A 318 0.51 109.53 18.36
N ASP A 319 -0.07 110.74 18.29
CA ASP A 319 -1.31 111.11 18.99
C ASP A 319 -2.53 110.32 18.52
N ASP A 320 -3.52 110.17 19.41
CA ASP A 320 -4.78 109.54 19.09
C ASP A 320 -5.56 110.37 18.04
N PRO A 321 -5.86 109.79 16.86
CA PRO A 321 -6.58 110.49 15.80
C PRO A 321 -8.00 110.94 16.20
N ASP A 322 -8.66 110.28 17.16
CA ASP A 322 -10.02 110.65 17.61
C ASP A 322 -10.01 111.90 18.49
N ILE A 323 -8.98 112.06 19.33
CA ILE A 323 -8.80 113.23 20.21
C ILE A 323 -8.54 114.50 19.38
N LEU A 324 -7.71 114.41 18.34
CA LEU A 324 -7.41 115.52 17.44
C LEU A 324 -8.66 116.02 16.69
N MET A 325 -9.60 115.13 16.38
CA MET A 325 -10.84 115.47 15.66
C MET A 325 -11.84 116.26 16.52
N ASP A 326 -11.94 115.97 17.81
CA ASP A 326 -12.90 116.64 18.71
C ASP A 326 -12.49 118.09 19.04
N LEU A 327 -11.19 118.34 19.23
CA LEU A 327 -10.64 119.68 19.44
C LEU A 327 -10.90 120.63 18.26
N LEU A 328 -10.79 120.12 17.02
CA LEU A 328 -10.99 120.91 15.81
C LEU A 328 -12.42 121.47 15.71
N ARG A 329 -13.43 120.68 16.09
CA ARG A 329 -14.85 121.09 16.04
C ARG A 329 -15.18 122.20 17.04
N ALA A 330 -14.59 122.16 18.23
CA ALA A 330 -14.83 123.15 19.27
C ALA A 330 -14.25 124.52 18.91
N ALA A 331 -13.09 124.56 18.25
CA ALA A 331 -12.45 125.79 17.81
C ALA A 331 -13.33 126.56 16.80
N GLU A 332 -13.96 125.85 15.86
CA GLU A 332 -14.84 126.45 14.84
C GLU A 332 -16.09 127.12 15.44
N ALA A 333 -16.65 126.58 16.53
CA ALA A 333 -17.86 127.11 17.16
C ALA A 333 -17.61 128.43 17.90
N HIS A 334 -16.43 128.59 18.50
CA HIS A 334 -16.05 129.80 19.22
C HIS A 334 -15.84 131.00 18.29
N GLU A 335 -15.11 130.80 17.19
CA GLU A 335 -14.79 131.85 16.22
C GLU A 335 -16.04 132.52 15.60
N ARG A 336 -17.08 131.72 15.34
CA ARG A 336 -18.37 132.22 14.81
C ARG A 336 -19.08 133.16 15.79
N ALA A 337 -19.12 132.83 17.08
CA ALA A 337 -19.85 133.59 18.09
C ALA A 337 -19.25 135.00 18.35
N VAL A 338 -17.92 135.11 18.33
CA VAL A 338 -17.21 136.39 18.51
C VAL A 338 -17.50 137.36 17.36
N THR A 339 -17.64 136.83 16.14
CA THR A 339 -17.90 137.63 14.94
C THR A 339 -19.29 138.28 14.97
N GLU A 340 -20.33 137.57 15.40
CA GLU A 340 -21.71 138.10 15.52
C GLU A 340 -21.82 139.21 16.58
N LEU A 341 -21.16 139.05 17.73
CA LEU A 341 -21.18 140.01 18.83
C LEU A 341 -20.62 141.39 18.43
N ARG A 342 -19.51 141.42 17.69
CA ARG A 342 -18.88 142.67 17.23
C ARG A 342 -19.84 143.51 16.39
N ALA A 343 -20.55 142.89 15.46
CA ALA A 343 -21.46 143.59 14.54
C ALA A 343 -22.68 144.22 15.25
N ALA A 344 -23.22 143.57 16.28
CA ALA A 344 -24.38 144.10 17.02
C ALA A 344 -24.01 145.28 17.93
N SER A 345 -22.84 145.24 18.56
CA SER A 345 -22.34 146.26 19.49
C SER A 345 -22.17 147.62 18.82
N GLU A 346 -21.64 147.64 17.59
CA GLU A 346 -21.46 148.87 16.82
C GLU A 346 -22.78 149.55 16.43
N ARG A 347 -23.87 148.79 16.20
CA ARG A 347 -25.17 149.39 15.87
C ARG A 347 -25.81 150.06 17.07
N ALA A 348 -25.77 149.44 18.25
CA ALA A 348 -26.34 150.00 19.48
C ALA A 348 -25.71 151.36 19.85
N ALA A 349 -24.39 151.47 19.70
CA ALA A 349 -23.66 152.70 20.01
C ALA A 349 -24.09 153.90 19.15
N ARG A 350 -24.39 153.67 17.87
CA ARG A 350 -24.80 154.74 16.94
C ARG A 350 -26.17 155.34 17.29
N THR A 351 -27.18 154.50 17.55
CA THR A 351 -28.55 154.97 17.83
C THR A 351 -28.66 155.71 19.17
N ARG A 352 -27.87 155.30 20.16
CA ARG A 352 -27.85 155.96 21.48
C ARG A 352 -27.38 157.42 21.42
N ALA A 353 -26.46 157.74 20.50
CA ALA A 353 -25.88 159.08 20.38
C ALA A 353 -26.90 160.14 19.87
N SER A 354 -27.99 159.74 19.21
CA SER A 354 -28.97 160.68 18.61
C SER A 354 -30.12 161.09 19.55
N LEU A 355 -30.20 160.58 20.78
CA LEU A 355 -31.32 160.83 21.69
C LEU A 355 -31.36 162.24 22.29
N GLU A 356 -30.23 162.69 22.87
CA GLU A 356 -30.17 163.97 23.59
C GLU A 356 -30.53 165.18 22.71
N PRO A 357 -30.04 165.30 21.45
CA PRO A 357 -30.41 166.42 20.58
C PRO A 357 -31.90 166.49 20.27
N LEU A 358 -32.59 165.35 20.17
CA LEU A 358 -34.03 165.28 19.92
C LEU A 358 -34.83 165.71 21.16
N ALA A 359 -34.37 165.35 22.36
CA ALA A 359 -34.98 165.75 23.63
C ALA A 359 -34.94 167.27 23.83
N ASP A 360 -33.79 167.89 23.59
CA ASP A 360 -33.60 169.34 23.69
C ASP A 360 -34.51 170.12 22.73
N ARG A 361 -34.67 169.62 21.51
CA ARG A 361 -35.54 170.25 20.50
C ARG A 361 -37.00 170.28 20.95
N ALA A 362 -37.49 169.21 21.54
CA ALA A 362 -38.85 169.13 22.08
C ALA A 362 -39.06 170.12 23.23
N ARG A 363 -38.13 170.16 24.20
CA ARG A 363 -38.17 171.12 25.34
C ARG A 363 -38.25 172.57 24.88
N THR A 364 -37.48 172.93 23.85
CA THR A 364 -37.41 174.31 23.34
C THR A 364 -38.74 174.77 22.74
N LEU A 365 -39.40 173.91 21.98
CA LEU A 365 -40.67 174.23 21.33
C LEU A 365 -41.83 174.31 22.33
N ASP A 366 -41.79 173.51 23.39
CA ASP A 366 -42.76 173.60 24.49
C ASP A 366 -42.69 174.94 25.24
N ALA A 367 -41.47 175.45 25.49
CA ALA A 367 -41.29 176.76 26.10
C ALA A 367 -41.83 177.90 25.20
N ALA A 368 -41.67 177.79 23.88
CA ALA A 368 -42.19 178.76 22.93
C ALA A 368 -43.73 178.78 22.89
N LEU A 369 -44.37 177.61 22.95
CA LEU A 369 -45.82 177.49 23.05
C LEU A 369 -46.35 178.16 24.32
N ALA A 370 -45.74 177.90 25.48
CA ALA A 370 -46.14 178.50 26.75
C ALA A 370 -46.06 180.04 26.69
N GLY A 371 -44.99 180.59 26.10
CA GLY A 371 -44.84 182.03 25.90
C GLY A 371 -45.91 182.65 25.00
N ALA A 372 -46.32 181.95 23.94
CA ALA A 372 -47.39 182.42 23.05
C ALA A 372 -48.77 182.45 23.74
N GLU A 373 -49.05 181.48 24.61
CA GLU A 373 -50.31 181.40 25.35
C GLU A 373 -50.45 182.53 26.37
N GLU A 374 -49.38 182.80 27.12
CA GLU A 374 -49.32 183.84 28.14
C GLU A 374 -49.48 185.26 27.55
N ALA A 375 -48.94 185.49 26.35
CA ALA A 375 -49.12 186.75 25.62
C ALA A 375 -50.58 186.98 25.17
N ARG A 376 -51.26 185.92 24.74
CA ARG A 376 -52.68 185.96 24.34
C ARG A 376 -53.59 186.24 25.54
N ASP A 377 -53.29 185.65 26.71
CA ASP A 377 -54.08 185.89 27.93
C ASP A 377 -53.91 187.32 28.44
N ARG A 378 -52.69 187.89 28.43
CA ARG A 378 -52.46 189.31 28.73
C ARG A 378 -53.27 190.26 27.83
N LEU A 379 -53.38 189.96 26.54
CA LEU A 379 -54.16 190.74 25.57
C LEU A 379 -55.67 190.64 25.82
N ARG A 380 -56.15 189.49 26.30
CA ARG A 380 -57.55 189.25 26.65
C ARG A 380 -57.97 190.07 27.87
N ASP A 381 -57.14 190.09 28.92
CA ASP A 381 -57.37 190.85 30.14
C ASP A 381 -57.42 192.37 29.86
N ALA A 382 -56.53 192.87 28.99
CA ALA A 382 -56.52 194.28 28.57
C ALA A 382 -57.79 194.69 27.79
N HIS A 383 -58.33 193.80 26.96
CA HIS A 383 -59.58 194.04 26.22
C HIS A 383 -60.80 194.10 27.16
N ALA A 384 -60.82 193.28 28.22
CA ALA A 384 -61.89 193.28 29.23
C ALA A 384 -61.91 194.57 30.07
N GLY A 385 -60.74 195.09 30.45
CA GLY A 385 -60.62 196.35 31.20
C GLY A 385 -61.11 197.58 30.42
N ALA A 386 -60.87 197.61 29.10
CA ALA A 386 -61.31 198.72 28.23
C ALA A 386 -62.84 198.76 28.01
N GLU A 387 -63.52 197.61 28.03
CA GLU A 387 -64.99 197.51 27.93
C GLU A 387 -65.70 197.96 29.21
N LEU A 388 -65.17 197.57 30.39
CA LEU A 388 -65.74 197.94 31.69
C LEU A 388 -65.72 199.47 31.90
N ALA A 389 -64.64 200.13 31.46
CA ALA A 389 -64.48 201.58 31.58
C ALA A 389 -65.47 202.40 30.75
N ARG A 390 -66.02 201.87 29.65
CA ARG A 390 -67.02 202.57 28.80
C ARG A 390 -68.40 202.68 29.46
N ARG A 391 -68.69 201.86 30.48
CA ARG A 391 -70.03 201.73 31.09
C ARG A 391 -70.19 202.49 32.41
N LEU A 392 -69.12 203.09 32.93
CA LEU A 392 -69.16 203.94 34.12
C LEU A 392 -69.78 205.30 33.77
N VAL A 393 -70.53 205.90 34.71
CA VAL A 393 -71.15 207.21 34.53
C VAL A 393 -70.88 208.05 35.76
N VAL A 394 -70.47 209.32 35.58
CA VAL A 394 -70.17 210.24 36.68
C VAL A 394 -71.44 210.54 37.49
N GLY A 395 -71.34 210.46 38.82
CA GLY A 395 -72.44 210.69 39.76
C GLY A 395 -73.32 209.47 40.04
N GLN A 396 -73.20 208.39 39.27
CA GLN A 396 -73.83 207.10 39.58
C GLN A 396 -72.84 206.20 40.34
N GLU A 397 -73.39 205.28 41.12
CA GLU A 397 -72.59 204.32 41.87
C GLU A 397 -71.92 203.33 40.93
N CYS A 398 -70.60 203.23 41.06
CA CYS A 398 -69.80 202.29 40.30
C CYS A 398 -70.30 200.85 40.51
N PRO A 399 -70.64 200.07 39.46
CA PRO A 399 -71.20 198.73 39.60
C PRO A 399 -70.21 197.69 40.17
N THR A 400 -68.94 198.07 40.38
CA THR A 400 -67.93 197.22 41.01
C THR A 400 -67.66 197.60 42.47
N CYS A 401 -67.70 198.90 42.83
CA CYS A 401 -67.29 199.36 44.16
C CYS A 401 -68.32 200.23 44.92
N LEU A 402 -69.49 200.47 44.33
CA LEU A 402 -70.66 201.16 44.92
C LEU A 402 -70.38 202.59 45.44
N ARG A 403 -69.27 203.19 45.05
CA ARG A 403 -68.97 204.61 45.32
C ARG A 403 -69.41 205.48 44.14
N PRO A 404 -69.78 206.74 44.36
CA PRO A 404 -70.06 207.68 43.28
C PRO A 404 -68.80 207.86 42.43
N VAL A 405 -68.96 207.70 41.12
CA VAL A 405 -67.85 207.92 40.19
C VAL A 405 -67.59 209.42 40.08
N GLU A 406 -66.45 209.88 40.59
CA GLU A 406 -66.04 211.29 40.54
C GLU A 406 -65.42 211.70 39.19
N ARG A 407 -64.67 210.78 38.56
CA ARG A 407 -64.08 210.98 37.23
C ARG A 407 -64.03 209.66 36.47
N LEU A 408 -64.32 209.77 35.18
CA LEU A 408 -64.16 208.65 34.25
C LEU A 408 -62.68 208.44 33.91
N PRO A 409 -62.12 207.23 34.15
CA PRO A 409 -60.76 206.91 33.72
C PRO A 409 -60.71 206.70 32.21
N HIS A 410 -59.77 207.37 31.54
CA HIS A 410 -59.58 207.19 30.11
C HIS A 410 -58.66 205.99 29.85
N HIS A 411 -59.16 205.01 29.11
CA HIS A 411 -58.35 203.91 28.60
C HIS A 411 -58.04 204.08 27.10
N PRO A 412 -56.81 203.79 26.66
CA PRO A 412 -56.43 203.81 25.25
C PRO A 412 -57.07 202.65 24.47
N ALA A 413 -57.19 202.82 23.14
CA ALA A 413 -57.80 201.83 22.25
C ALA A 413 -57.01 200.51 22.21
N SER A 414 -57.72 199.38 22.25
CA SER A 414 -57.16 198.04 22.39
C SER A 414 -56.74 197.38 21.06
N ALA A 415 -55.64 196.61 21.09
CA ALA A 415 -55.06 195.88 19.96
C ALA A 415 -55.78 194.54 19.61
N ASP A 416 -55.47 193.96 18.43
CA ASP A 416 -56.17 192.81 17.81
C ASP A 416 -55.81 191.44 18.43
N LEU A 417 -56.78 190.85 19.14
CA LEU A 417 -56.68 189.55 19.82
C LEU A 417 -56.60 188.35 18.86
N ARG A 418 -57.14 188.45 17.63
CA ARG A 418 -57.20 187.31 16.68
C ARG A 418 -55.83 186.91 16.14
N ALA A 419 -54.86 187.83 16.12
CA ALA A 419 -53.50 187.54 15.69
C ALA A 419 -52.74 186.65 16.69
N ALA A 420 -52.94 186.87 17.99
CA ALA A 420 -52.32 186.08 19.06
C ALA A 420 -52.85 184.64 19.11
N GLU A 421 -54.14 184.44 18.85
CA GLU A 421 -54.75 183.10 18.81
C GLU A 421 -54.18 182.22 17.67
N ARG A 422 -53.87 182.80 16.50
CA ARG A 422 -53.23 182.06 15.40
C ARG A 422 -51.81 181.62 15.74
N HIS A 423 -51.05 182.46 16.44
CA HIS A 423 -49.65 182.16 16.81
C HIS A 423 -49.54 180.95 17.77
N VAL A 424 -50.44 180.88 18.77
CA VAL A 424 -50.53 179.73 19.69
C VAL A 424 -50.76 178.41 18.95
N LYS A 425 -51.64 178.41 17.93
CA LYS A 425 -51.94 177.20 17.17
C LYS A 425 -50.70 176.66 16.47
N THR A 426 -49.91 177.51 15.81
CA THR A 426 -48.69 177.10 15.11
C THR A 426 -47.64 176.53 16.07
N CYS A 427 -47.37 177.20 17.20
CA CYS A 427 -46.41 176.68 18.17
C CYS A 427 -46.82 175.31 18.76
N ARG A 428 -48.13 175.03 18.85
CA ARG A 428 -48.63 173.75 19.38
C ARG A 428 -48.35 172.59 18.43
N GLU A 429 -48.59 172.78 17.13
CA GLU A 429 -48.33 171.76 16.11
C GLU A 429 -46.83 171.42 16.03
N GLU A 430 -45.95 172.42 16.15
CA GLU A 430 -44.49 172.22 16.13
C GLU A 430 -43.97 171.45 17.34
N ALA A 431 -44.47 171.73 18.54
CA ALA A 431 -44.05 171.05 19.77
C ALA A 431 -44.48 169.57 19.78
N GLU A 432 -45.65 169.25 19.23
CA GLU A 432 -46.16 167.87 19.17
C GLU A 432 -45.31 166.97 18.25
N GLN A 433 -44.92 167.46 17.07
CA GLN A 433 -44.05 166.70 16.16
C GLN A 433 -42.67 166.37 16.76
N ALA A 434 -42.10 167.28 17.56
CA ALA A 434 -40.79 167.05 18.17
C ALA A 434 -40.82 165.95 19.24
N ARG A 435 -41.92 165.81 20.00
CA ARG A 435 -42.09 164.74 21.00
C ARG A 435 -42.14 163.34 20.38
N THR A 436 -42.87 163.20 19.28
CA THR A 436 -43.02 161.89 18.61
C THR A 436 -41.67 161.33 18.17
N ARG A 437 -40.83 162.16 17.54
CA ARG A 437 -39.50 161.77 17.05
C ARG A 437 -38.53 161.34 18.16
N HIS A 438 -38.56 161.99 19.32
CA HIS A 438 -37.75 161.58 20.47
C HIS A 438 -38.15 160.20 20.98
N THR A 439 -39.45 159.92 21.06
CA THR A 439 -39.99 158.67 21.60
C THR A 439 -39.63 157.46 20.74
N GLU A 440 -39.68 157.60 19.41
CA GLU A 440 -39.31 156.53 18.46
C GLU A 440 -37.83 156.12 18.60
N ALA A 441 -36.92 157.10 18.68
CA ALA A 441 -35.48 156.84 18.84
C ALA A 441 -35.16 156.15 20.19
N GLU A 442 -35.94 156.45 21.23
CA GLU A 442 -35.74 155.88 22.57
C GLU A 442 -36.08 154.38 22.61
N THR A 443 -37.15 153.99 21.91
CA THR A 443 -37.54 152.57 21.78
C THR A 443 -36.51 151.74 21.02
N GLU A 444 -35.92 152.26 19.94
CA GLU A 444 -34.97 151.51 19.13
C GLU A 444 -33.64 151.25 19.85
N THR A 445 -33.14 152.24 20.60
CA THR A 445 -31.93 152.11 21.40
C THR A 445 -32.06 150.99 22.44
N ARG A 446 -33.20 150.90 23.14
CA ARG A 446 -33.46 149.84 24.13
C ARG A 446 -33.49 148.44 23.52
N HIS A 447 -33.90 148.29 22.27
CA HIS A 447 -33.93 146.99 21.60
C HIS A 447 -32.52 146.48 21.29
N LEU A 448 -31.67 147.33 20.71
CA LEU A 448 -30.31 146.95 20.32
C LEU A 448 -29.42 146.64 21.52
N GLU A 449 -29.56 147.36 22.63
CA GLU A 449 -28.82 147.09 23.87
C GLU A 449 -29.17 145.75 24.54
N ARG A 450 -30.33 145.17 24.21
CA ARG A 450 -30.71 143.82 24.64
C ARG A 450 -29.99 142.76 23.82
N THR A 451 -29.97 142.92 22.49
CA THR A 451 -29.31 142.00 21.56
C THR A 451 -27.81 141.90 21.81
N VAL A 452 -27.15 143.02 22.15
CA VAL A 452 -25.72 143.03 22.50
C VAL A 452 -25.44 142.16 23.73
N ARG A 453 -26.30 142.21 24.75
CA ARG A 453 -26.15 141.37 25.95
C ARG A 453 -26.29 139.88 25.64
N GLU A 454 -27.32 139.51 24.86
CA GLU A 454 -27.56 138.10 24.48
C GLU A 454 -26.38 137.48 23.70
N LEU A 455 -25.78 138.24 22.78
CA LEU A 455 -24.62 137.78 22.01
C LEU A 455 -23.33 137.73 22.85
N THR A 456 -23.21 138.60 23.85
CA THR A 456 -22.06 138.58 24.77
C THR A 456 -22.02 137.27 25.54
N ASP A 457 -23.16 136.86 26.12
CA ASP A 457 -23.28 135.60 26.84
C ASP A 457 -22.99 134.38 25.96
N ARG A 458 -23.36 134.44 24.67
CA ARG A 458 -23.09 133.35 23.72
C ARG A 458 -21.60 133.20 23.44
N ALA A 459 -20.87 134.29 23.22
CA ALA A 459 -19.43 134.26 22.98
C ALA A 459 -18.65 133.74 24.21
N THR A 460 -19.08 134.09 25.42
CA THR A 460 -18.45 133.60 26.66
C THR A 460 -18.68 132.10 26.88
N ARG A 461 -19.84 131.56 26.47
CA ARG A 461 -20.12 130.11 26.58
C ARG A 461 -19.23 129.29 25.64
N THR A 462 -19.09 129.70 24.38
CA THR A 462 -18.27 128.96 23.41
C THR A 462 -16.77 129.06 23.71
N ALA A 463 -16.33 130.16 24.31
CA ALA A 463 -14.97 130.30 24.84
C ALA A 463 -14.63 129.26 25.92
N ARG A 464 -15.54 129.04 26.87
CA ARG A 464 -15.34 128.05 27.94
C ARG A 464 -15.33 126.62 27.41
N ASP A 465 -16.22 126.25 26.48
CA ASP A 465 -16.25 124.89 25.91
C ASP A 465 -14.94 124.54 25.18
N LEU A 466 -14.35 125.48 24.45
CA LEU A 466 -13.06 125.29 23.81
C LEU A 466 -11.92 125.10 24.84
N ALA A 467 -11.88 125.95 25.87
CA ALA A 467 -10.88 125.87 26.93
C ALA A 467 -10.98 124.56 27.74
N ASP A 468 -12.21 124.11 28.06
CA ASP A 468 -12.44 122.87 28.80
C ASP A 468 -12.01 121.63 28.01
N ARG A 469 -12.15 121.65 26.68
CA ARG A 469 -11.72 120.53 25.82
C ARG A 469 -10.21 120.48 25.67
N VAL A 470 -9.56 121.63 25.48
CA VAL A 470 -8.08 121.71 25.48
C VAL A 470 -7.52 121.27 26.84
N GLY A 471 -8.14 121.71 27.94
CA GLY A 471 -7.76 121.31 29.30
C GLY A 471 -7.92 119.81 29.55
N ARG A 472 -8.98 119.17 29.01
CA ARG A 472 -9.14 117.70 29.08
C ARG A 472 -8.04 116.96 28.32
N THR A 473 -7.68 117.42 27.13
CA THR A 473 -6.61 116.77 26.35
C THR A 473 -5.21 116.96 26.95
N ALA A 474 -4.95 118.07 27.64
CA ALA A 474 -3.71 118.26 28.40
C ALA A 474 -3.70 117.43 29.72
N GLY A 475 -4.85 117.33 30.40
CA GLY A 475 -5.00 116.53 31.62
C GLY A 475 -4.98 115.01 31.39
N GLU A 476 -5.37 114.56 30.21
CA GLU A 476 -5.27 113.14 29.81
C GLU A 476 -3.87 112.76 29.31
N ALA A 477 -3.06 113.71 28.83
CA ALA A 477 -1.66 113.49 28.48
C ALA A 477 -0.72 113.36 29.71
N GLU A 478 -1.06 114.00 30.84
CA GLU A 478 -0.26 113.90 32.08
C GLU A 478 -0.73 112.78 33.04
N GLY A 479 -1.89 112.16 32.78
CA GLY A 479 -2.41 111.02 33.54
C GLY A 479 -1.71 109.67 33.28
N GLY A 480 -0.76 109.61 32.34
CA GLY A 480 -0.07 108.40 31.91
C GLY A 480 1.34 108.15 32.49
N ALA A 481 1.91 109.08 33.27
CA ALA A 481 3.24 108.94 33.85
C ALA A 481 3.21 109.01 35.39
N GLY A 482 3.52 107.89 36.03
CA GLY A 482 3.38 107.70 37.47
C GLY A 482 4.29 108.55 38.36
N ARG A 483 3.70 108.98 39.50
CA ARG A 483 4.28 109.21 40.85
C ARG A 483 5.78 109.56 40.94
N THR A 484 6.09 110.72 41.54
CA THR A 484 6.82 110.80 42.83
C THR A 484 6.85 112.22 43.44
N ALA A 485 6.74 112.21 44.76
CA ALA A 485 6.82 113.24 45.82
C ALA A 485 7.62 114.54 45.61
N GLY A 486 7.18 115.58 46.33
CA GLY A 486 8.03 116.72 46.73
C GLY A 486 7.24 117.92 47.29
N GLU A 487 7.11 117.99 48.61
CA GLU A 487 6.52 119.09 49.40
C GLU A 487 7.22 120.45 49.17
N SER A 488 6.47 121.55 49.17
CA SER A 488 6.58 122.61 50.20
C SER A 488 5.75 123.85 49.87
N ASP A 489 4.95 124.21 50.89
CA ASP A 489 4.37 125.48 51.30
C ASP A 489 4.63 126.77 50.52
N GLY A 490 3.57 127.58 50.40
CA GLY A 490 3.73 128.99 50.01
C GLY A 490 2.46 129.80 49.77
N GLN A 491 1.52 129.77 50.72
CA GLN A 491 0.68 130.90 51.15
C GLN A 491 -0.16 131.73 50.14
N ALA A 492 -1.45 131.80 50.47
CA ALA A 492 -2.49 132.59 49.83
C ALA A 492 -2.22 134.11 49.80
N ALA A 493 -2.64 134.75 48.69
CA ALA A 493 -3.02 136.16 48.67
C ALA A 493 -4.18 136.34 47.67
N GLY A 494 -5.33 136.80 48.17
CA GLY A 494 -6.46 137.21 47.36
C GLY A 494 -6.20 138.54 46.64
N GLY A 495 -6.79 138.71 45.46
CA GLY A 495 -6.76 139.97 44.72
C GLY A 495 -7.48 139.91 43.37
N ASP A 496 -8.62 140.60 43.30
CA ASP A 496 -9.21 141.31 42.15
C ASP A 496 -9.74 140.53 40.90
N PRO A 497 -11.07 140.49 40.64
CA PRO A 497 -11.69 139.77 39.52
C PRO A 497 -11.80 140.59 38.21
N ARG A 498 -10.75 141.31 37.79
CA ARG A 498 -10.79 142.15 36.56
C ARG A 498 -9.63 141.93 35.59
N GLY A 499 -9.35 140.67 35.25
CA GLY A 499 -8.31 140.32 34.27
C GLY A 499 -8.62 139.05 33.47
N GLN A 500 -9.82 138.93 32.89
CA GLN A 500 -10.25 137.75 32.11
C GLN A 500 -10.13 137.88 30.57
N ASP A 501 -9.28 138.80 30.07
CA ASP A 501 -9.00 138.93 28.62
C ASP A 501 -7.74 138.16 28.15
N GLY A 502 -7.15 137.30 28.99
CA GLY A 502 -5.89 136.59 28.72
C GLY A 502 -5.96 135.09 28.36
N LEU A 503 -7.15 134.49 28.22
CA LEU A 503 -7.32 133.02 28.21
C LEU A 503 -7.84 132.40 26.89
N LEU A 504 -7.77 133.13 25.76
CA LEU A 504 -8.28 132.67 24.45
C LEU A 504 -7.29 132.81 23.28
N ALA A 505 -5.98 132.81 23.56
CA ALA A 505 -4.94 132.80 22.52
C ALA A 505 -4.16 131.47 22.60
N GLY A 506 -4.44 130.48 21.74
CA GLY A 506 -3.61 129.26 21.72
C GLY A 506 -4.04 128.03 20.92
N VAL A 507 -5.20 128.01 20.23
CA VAL A 507 -5.57 126.85 19.37
C VAL A 507 -5.60 127.31 17.91
N ASP A 508 -4.58 126.91 17.14
CA ASP A 508 -4.53 127.11 15.68
C ASP A 508 -5.07 125.85 14.98
N ARG A 509 -6.10 126.06 14.16
CA ARG A 509 -6.73 125.04 13.32
C ARG A 509 -5.72 124.28 12.45
N GLY A 510 -4.69 124.97 11.95
CA GLY A 510 -3.71 124.38 11.04
C GLY A 510 -2.82 123.30 11.66
N ASP A 511 -2.56 123.37 12.97
CA ASP A 511 -1.72 122.41 13.68
C ASP A 511 -2.41 121.05 13.87
N LEU A 512 -3.69 121.07 14.24
CA LEU A 512 -4.49 119.86 14.47
C LEU A 512 -4.68 119.03 13.19
N GLU A 513 -4.82 119.69 12.03
CA GLU A 513 -4.96 119.01 10.74
C GLU A 513 -3.65 118.30 10.30
N GLY A 514 -2.48 118.86 10.65
CA GLY A 514 -1.17 118.29 10.32
C GLY A 514 -0.85 117.00 11.10
N ARG A 515 -1.15 116.97 12.40
CA ARG A 515 -0.89 115.81 13.27
C ARG A 515 -1.68 114.57 12.84
N LEU A 516 -2.94 114.75 12.43
CA LEU A 516 -3.80 113.65 11.97
C LEU A 516 -3.29 112.97 10.68
N ALA A 517 -2.63 113.71 9.80
CA ALA A 517 -2.09 113.17 8.55
C ALA A 517 -0.88 112.25 8.78
N ALA A 518 -0.06 112.53 9.80
CA ALA A 518 1.11 111.74 10.17
C ALA A 518 0.72 110.33 10.67
N VAL A 519 -0.30 110.22 11.52
CA VAL A 519 -0.82 108.94 12.05
C VAL A 519 -1.19 107.98 10.92
N ARG A 520 -1.99 108.45 9.96
CA ARG A 520 -2.47 107.63 8.83
C ARG A 520 -1.34 107.13 7.92
N ALA A 521 -0.22 107.84 7.84
CA ALA A 521 0.92 107.42 7.03
C ALA A 521 1.70 106.28 7.70
N ALA A 522 1.88 106.34 9.02
CA ALA A 522 2.55 105.30 9.81
C ALA A 522 1.77 103.96 9.78
N GLU A 523 0.44 104.00 9.88
CA GLU A 523 -0.42 102.79 9.84
C GLU A 523 -0.21 101.96 8.56
N ARG A 524 -0.15 102.63 7.40
CA ARG A 524 0.04 101.96 6.10
C ARG A 524 1.41 101.31 5.98
N ARG A 525 2.44 101.93 6.55
CA ARG A 525 3.82 101.42 6.53
C ARG A 525 3.94 100.15 7.37
N ALA A 526 3.42 100.15 8.59
CA ALA A 526 3.44 98.98 9.47
C ALA A 526 2.73 97.77 8.84
N ALA A 527 1.55 97.96 8.25
CA ALA A 527 0.80 96.87 7.59
C ALA A 527 1.58 96.20 6.45
N LYS A 528 2.34 96.96 5.65
CA LYS A 528 3.14 96.42 4.54
C LYS A 528 4.30 95.54 5.04
N LEU A 529 4.97 95.95 6.11
CA LEU A 529 6.13 95.24 6.65
C LEU A 529 5.72 93.95 7.36
N ARG A 530 4.57 93.92 8.05
CA ARG A 530 3.97 92.69 8.61
C ARG A 530 3.76 91.60 7.56
N GLN A 531 3.29 91.97 6.37
CA GLN A 531 3.07 91.00 5.30
C GLN A 531 4.40 90.42 4.77
N ALA A 532 5.42 91.26 4.63
CA ALA A 532 6.75 90.83 4.16
C ALA A 532 7.41 89.81 5.11
N ALA A 533 7.30 90.01 6.42
CA ALA A 533 7.85 89.09 7.42
C ALA A 533 7.17 87.70 7.39
N ARG A 534 5.86 87.64 7.15
CA ARG A 534 5.12 86.37 7.01
C ARG A 534 5.57 85.56 5.80
N ASP A 535 5.76 86.22 4.66
CA ASP A 535 6.17 85.56 3.42
C ASP A 535 7.60 84.99 3.53
N ALA A 536 8.50 85.69 4.22
CA ALA A 536 9.87 85.23 4.46
C ALA A 536 9.92 83.97 5.35
N ARG A 537 9.13 83.92 6.42
CA ARG A 537 9.00 82.72 7.30
C ARG A 537 8.52 81.48 6.54
N ALA A 538 7.56 81.65 5.63
CA ALA A 538 6.99 80.53 4.85
C ALA A 538 8.03 79.90 3.90
N ARG A 539 8.91 80.71 3.30
CA ARG A 539 10.01 80.23 2.45
C ARG A 539 11.02 79.41 3.25
N LEU A 540 11.43 79.91 4.42
CA LEU A 540 12.33 79.19 5.33
C LEU A 540 11.79 77.82 5.75
N ALA A 541 10.51 77.75 6.12
CA ALA A 541 9.87 76.49 6.53
C ALA A 541 9.82 75.43 5.40
N THR A 542 9.76 75.88 4.14
CA THR A 542 9.75 74.99 2.98
C THR A 542 11.15 74.43 2.68
N ALA A 543 12.18 75.28 2.73
CA ALA A 543 13.56 74.83 2.57
C ALA A 543 14.01 73.85 3.66
N LYS A 544 13.60 74.07 4.92
CA LYS A 544 13.92 73.17 6.04
C LYS A 544 13.40 71.75 5.83
N ARG A 545 12.13 71.61 5.41
CA ARG A 545 11.51 70.30 5.15
C ARG A 545 12.23 69.53 4.03
N ARG A 546 12.63 70.21 2.96
CA ARG A 546 13.38 69.61 1.84
C ARG A 546 14.75 69.11 2.28
N ALA A 547 15.46 69.88 3.12
CA ALA A 547 16.75 69.46 3.66
C ALA A 547 16.61 68.21 4.55
N GLU A 548 15.62 68.17 5.44
CA GLU A 548 15.33 67.01 6.31
C GLU A 548 15.00 65.74 5.51
N GLU A 549 14.19 65.86 4.45
CA GLU A 549 13.84 64.73 3.58
C GLU A 549 15.07 64.11 2.90
N LEU A 550 15.97 64.96 2.37
CA LEU A 550 17.19 64.51 1.71
C LEU A 550 18.17 63.87 2.69
N THR A 551 18.33 64.43 3.90
CA THR A 551 19.14 63.82 4.97
C THR A 551 18.60 62.44 5.36
N GLY A 552 17.28 62.31 5.57
CA GLY A 552 16.66 61.02 5.87
C GLY A 552 16.77 60.00 4.73
N ARG A 553 16.86 60.46 3.47
CA ARG A 553 17.12 59.59 2.30
C ARG A 553 18.56 59.07 2.28
N THR A 554 19.53 59.92 2.62
CA THR A 554 20.95 59.52 2.76
C THR A 554 21.12 58.44 3.83
N GLU A 555 20.48 58.58 4.99
CA GLU A 555 20.55 57.58 6.07
C GLU A 555 19.92 56.22 5.69
N ARG A 556 18.86 56.21 4.88
CA ARG A 556 18.27 54.96 4.36
C ARG A 556 19.25 54.24 3.43
N LEU A 557 19.85 54.96 2.49
CA LEU A 557 20.78 54.38 1.52
C LEU A 557 22.08 53.89 2.18
N TRP A 558 22.51 54.50 3.28
CA TRP A 558 23.59 53.95 4.13
C TRP A 558 23.22 52.60 4.74
N ARG A 559 22.01 52.46 5.28
CA ARG A 559 21.54 51.16 5.82
C ARG A 559 21.43 50.10 4.73
N ASP A 560 20.98 50.48 3.53
CA ASP A 560 20.90 49.56 2.39
C ASP A 560 22.29 49.08 1.95
N LEU A 561 23.29 49.98 1.95
CA LEU A 561 24.69 49.63 1.69
C LEU A 561 25.27 48.68 2.74
N GLU A 562 25.02 48.94 4.02
CA GLU A 562 25.47 48.08 5.12
C GLU A 562 24.84 46.68 5.02
N ALA A 563 23.53 46.60 4.81
CA ALA A 563 22.83 45.34 4.61
C ALA A 563 23.34 44.58 3.39
N ALA A 564 23.57 45.27 2.27
CA ALA A 564 24.13 44.67 1.06
C ALA A 564 25.54 44.12 1.32
N ARG A 565 26.41 44.88 2.00
CA ARG A 565 27.75 44.44 2.39
C ARG A 565 27.71 43.21 3.31
N ASP A 566 26.83 43.17 4.30
CA ASP A 566 26.78 42.08 5.29
C ASP A 566 26.55 40.71 4.63
N THR A 567 25.83 40.66 3.51
CA THR A 567 25.63 39.42 2.74
C THR A 567 26.94 38.84 2.18
N VAL A 568 27.97 39.67 2.02
CA VAL A 568 29.25 39.32 1.39
C VAL A 568 30.46 39.48 2.34
N VAL A 569 30.24 39.85 3.61
CA VAL A 569 31.28 39.89 4.65
C VAL A 569 32.04 38.56 4.79
N PRO A 570 31.40 37.37 4.75
CA PRO A 570 32.11 36.09 4.80
C PRO A 570 33.14 35.88 3.67
N LEU A 571 33.02 36.64 2.57
CA LEU A 571 33.94 36.61 1.43
C LEU A 571 35.13 37.57 1.60
N GLY A 572 35.19 38.30 2.73
CA GLY A 572 36.24 39.28 3.01
C GLY A 572 35.92 40.69 2.50
N ALA A 573 34.65 41.12 2.58
CA ALA A 573 34.27 42.47 2.15
C ALA A 573 34.96 43.57 3.00
N PRO A 574 35.55 44.60 2.38
CA PRO A 574 36.31 45.65 3.07
C PRO A 574 35.39 46.48 3.99
N PRO A 575 35.89 47.09 5.07
CA PRO A 575 35.10 48.00 5.90
C PRO A 575 34.61 49.21 5.09
N LEU A 576 33.44 49.74 5.44
CA LEU A 576 32.89 50.94 4.81
C LEU A 576 33.45 52.19 5.50
N ASP A 577 33.92 53.14 4.70
CA ASP A 577 34.18 54.50 5.13
C ASP A 577 32.85 55.28 5.14
N ARG A 578 32.50 55.93 6.25
CA ARG A 578 31.21 56.64 6.42
C ARG A 578 31.24 58.10 5.96
N ASP A 579 32.36 58.55 5.41
CA ASP A 579 32.53 59.95 4.99
C ASP A 579 31.74 60.29 3.72
N ASP A 580 31.66 59.37 2.75
CA ASP A 580 30.95 59.56 1.48
C ASP A 580 30.26 58.27 1.01
N LEU A 581 28.93 58.34 0.85
CA LEU A 581 28.10 57.19 0.47
C LEU A 581 28.41 56.69 -0.94
N HIS A 582 28.69 57.59 -1.89
CA HIS A 582 29.05 57.22 -3.26
C HIS A 582 30.43 56.56 -3.30
N HIS A 583 31.38 57.10 -2.54
CA HIS A 583 32.70 56.50 -2.39
C HIS A 583 32.62 55.09 -1.79
N ALA A 584 31.85 54.91 -0.73
CA ALA A 584 31.68 53.62 -0.06
C ALA A 584 31.03 52.55 -0.97
N TRP A 585 30.02 52.92 -1.76
CA TRP A 585 29.47 52.03 -2.78
C TRP A 585 30.49 51.70 -3.88
N THR A 586 31.29 52.67 -4.31
CA THR A 586 32.31 52.48 -5.35
C THR A 586 33.41 51.53 -4.88
N ALA A 587 33.89 51.69 -3.64
CA ALA A 587 34.87 50.80 -3.04
C ALA A 587 34.35 49.35 -2.90
N LEU A 588 33.10 49.18 -2.47
CA LEU A 588 32.47 47.86 -2.37
C LEU A 588 32.32 47.19 -3.75
N LEU A 589 31.92 47.94 -4.79
CA LEU A 589 31.77 47.41 -6.14
C LEU A 589 33.13 47.10 -6.82
N ALA A 590 34.19 47.85 -6.52
CA ALA A 590 35.53 47.54 -6.96
C ALA A 590 36.02 46.20 -6.36
N TRP A 591 35.89 46.03 -5.04
CA TRP A 591 36.19 44.76 -4.38
C TRP A 591 35.34 43.59 -4.92
N ARG A 592 34.05 43.83 -5.19
CA ARG A 592 33.15 42.84 -5.78
C ARG A 592 33.68 42.29 -7.10
N ALA A 593 34.25 43.15 -7.96
CA ALA A 593 34.79 42.72 -9.25
C ALA A 593 35.92 41.70 -9.07
N ASP A 594 36.86 41.97 -8.17
CA ASP A 594 37.97 41.05 -7.86
C ASP A 594 37.49 39.76 -7.19
N ALA A 595 36.54 39.87 -6.24
CA ALA A 595 35.95 38.71 -5.58
C ALA A 595 35.15 37.84 -6.55
N ALA A 596 34.44 38.45 -7.51
CA ALA A 596 33.68 37.73 -8.52
C ALA A 596 34.61 36.90 -9.41
N VAL A 597 35.75 37.43 -9.84
CA VAL A 597 36.73 36.65 -10.64
C VAL A 597 37.18 35.40 -9.88
N ARG A 598 37.59 35.55 -8.61
CA ARG A 598 38.04 34.41 -7.78
C ARG A 598 36.96 33.34 -7.60
N GLU A 599 35.73 33.74 -7.26
CA GLU A 599 34.64 32.80 -7.04
C GLU A 599 34.14 32.14 -8.34
N HIS A 600 34.20 32.82 -9.49
CA HIS A 600 33.91 32.19 -10.78
C HIS A 600 34.96 31.15 -11.16
N THR A 601 36.25 31.45 -10.99
CA THR A 601 37.32 30.46 -11.22
C THR A 601 37.17 29.25 -10.30
N ALA A 602 36.88 29.46 -9.02
CA ALA A 602 36.60 28.35 -8.11
C ALA A 602 35.37 27.53 -8.53
N LEU A 603 34.33 28.18 -9.07
CA LEU A 603 33.14 27.49 -9.57
C LEU A 603 33.47 26.61 -10.78
N GLU A 604 34.29 27.09 -11.71
CA GLU A 604 34.77 26.33 -12.87
C GLU A 604 35.58 25.10 -12.43
N GLU A 605 36.54 25.27 -11.50
CA GLU A 605 37.32 24.15 -10.94
C GLU A 605 36.42 23.09 -10.27
N HIS A 606 35.40 23.51 -9.50
CA HIS A 606 34.46 22.57 -8.88
C HIS A 606 33.55 21.87 -9.91
N ASP A 607 33.14 22.57 -10.98
CA ASP A 607 32.39 21.97 -12.09
C ASP A 607 33.21 20.90 -12.82
N GLU A 608 34.50 21.16 -13.05
CA GLU A 608 35.44 20.19 -13.62
C GLU A 608 35.62 18.96 -12.72
N HIS A 609 35.87 19.15 -11.42
CA HIS A 609 36.00 18.04 -10.46
C HIS A 609 34.75 17.15 -10.40
N VAL A 610 33.55 17.75 -10.42
CA VAL A 610 32.29 16.99 -10.48
C VAL A 610 32.21 16.20 -11.78
N ALA A 611 32.50 16.84 -12.92
CA ALA A 611 32.44 16.20 -14.23
C ALA A 611 33.41 15.00 -14.35
N GLU A 612 34.63 15.14 -13.83
CA GLU A 612 35.62 14.07 -13.77
C GLU A 612 35.17 12.91 -12.88
N ALA A 613 34.68 13.20 -11.66
CA ALA A 613 34.19 12.16 -10.75
C ALA A 613 33.00 11.39 -11.34
N GLU A 614 32.07 12.09 -11.99
CA GLU A 614 31.00 11.44 -12.73
C GLU A 614 31.50 10.61 -13.92
N HIS A 615 32.53 11.08 -14.63
CA HIS A 615 33.13 10.33 -15.75
C HIS A 615 33.78 9.04 -15.25
N ARG A 616 34.57 9.09 -14.17
CA ARG A 616 35.15 7.90 -13.51
C ARG A 616 34.07 6.90 -13.12
N ALA A 617 32.99 7.36 -12.47
CA ALA A 617 31.87 6.50 -12.09
C ALA A 617 31.18 5.85 -13.30
N ARG A 618 30.98 6.58 -14.41
CA ARG A 618 30.40 6.04 -15.65
C ARG A 618 31.28 4.97 -16.27
N THR A 619 32.59 5.20 -16.33
CA THR A 619 33.56 4.24 -16.91
C THR A 619 33.66 2.97 -16.06
N LEU A 620 33.64 3.10 -14.74
CA LEU A 620 33.63 1.94 -13.85
C LEU A 620 32.32 1.15 -13.99
N TRP A 621 31.18 1.84 -14.08
CA TRP A 621 29.89 1.20 -14.30
C TRP A 621 29.85 0.41 -15.61
N SER A 622 30.32 0.99 -16.72
CA SER A 622 30.32 0.31 -18.02
C SER A 622 31.25 -0.89 -18.03
N ALA A 623 32.40 -0.80 -17.35
CA ALA A 623 33.32 -1.93 -17.18
C ALA A 623 32.69 -3.08 -16.39
N VAL A 624 31.98 -2.78 -15.29
CA VAL A 624 31.25 -3.80 -14.52
C VAL A 624 30.14 -4.42 -15.35
N ALA A 625 29.31 -3.61 -16.02
CA ALA A 625 28.22 -4.11 -16.84
C ALA A 625 28.71 -5.00 -18.00
N ALA A 626 29.79 -4.61 -18.67
CA ALA A 626 30.43 -5.43 -19.70
C ALA A 626 30.91 -6.77 -19.12
N ARG A 627 31.61 -6.75 -17.99
CA ARG A 627 32.10 -7.98 -17.33
C ARG A 627 30.96 -8.92 -16.95
N LEU A 628 29.83 -8.40 -16.46
CA LEU A 628 28.64 -9.21 -16.16
C LEU A 628 28.06 -9.86 -17.42
N ASN A 629 27.91 -9.10 -18.51
CA ASN A 629 27.40 -9.62 -19.78
C ASN A 629 28.34 -10.68 -20.39
N ASP A 630 29.67 -10.49 -20.33
CA ASP A 630 30.66 -11.47 -20.79
C ASP A 630 30.54 -12.80 -20.06
N HIS A 631 30.07 -12.76 -18.80
CA HIS A 631 29.80 -13.94 -17.99
C HIS A 631 28.34 -14.38 -18.08
N GLY A 632 27.55 -13.91 -19.05
CA GLY A 632 26.16 -14.34 -19.25
C GLY A 632 25.21 -13.96 -18.11
N VAL A 633 25.52 -12.89 -17.37
CA VAL A 633 24.60 -12.25 -16.41
C VAL A 633 23.99 -11.05 -17.11
N GLU A 634 22.75 -11.17 -17.56
CA GLU A 634 22.10 -10.11 -18.32
C GLU A 634 21.88 -8.86 -17.46
N THR A 635 22.32 -7.71 -17.97
CA THR A 635 22.15 -6.38 -17.35
C THR A 635 20.99 -5.57 -17.95
N SER A 636 20.15 -6.23 -18.76
CA SER A 636 18.99 -5.70 -19.47
C SER A 636 17.94 -5.15 -18.48
N GLY A 637 18.05 -3.87 -18.13
CA GLY A 637 17.17 -3.19 -17.18
C GLY A 637 17.88 -2.21 -16.25
N VAL A 638 19.21 -2.21 -16.22
CA VAL A 638 20.00 -1.18 -15.53
C VAL A 638 20.33 -0.07 -16.56
N SER A 639 19.89 1.16 -16.30
CA SER A 639 20.13 2.32 -17.18
C SER A 639 21.61 2.45 -17.56
N ALA A 640 21.89 2.67 -18.85
CA ALA A 640 23.23 2.95 -19.38
C ALA A 640 23.90 4.19 -18.75
N ARG A 641 23.10 5.08 -18.14
CA ARG A 641 23.57 6.19 -17.32
C ARG A 641 22.86 6.13 -15.97
N PRO A 642 23.51 5.65 -14.90
CA PRO A 642 22.88 5.67 -13.59
C PRO A 642 22.80 7.12 -13.11
N ALA A 643 21.57 7.64 -12.95
CA ALA A 643 21.33 8.93 -12.31
C ALA A 643 21.73 8.91 -10.81
N ALA A 644 21.83 7.70 -10.24
CA ALA A 644 22.21 7.43 -8.85
C ALA A 644 23.16 6.22 -8.83
N PRO A 645 24.50 6.43 -8.78
CA PRO A 645 25.49 5.35 -8.88
C PRO A 645 25.40 4.34 -7.72
N ASP A 646 24.95 4.78 -6.55
CA ASP A 646 24.72 3.96 -5.35
C ASP A 646 23.60 2.93 -5.56
N LYS A 647 22.45 3.37 -6.07
CA LYS A 647 21.31 2.49 -6.37
C LYS A 647 21.62 1.52 -7.50
N ALA A 648 22.37 1.98 -8.50
CA ALA A 648 22.82 1.15 -9.60
C ALA A 648 23.79 0.06 -9.12
N ALA A 649 24.72 0.39 -8.21
CA ALA A 649 25.62 -0.59 -7.62
C ALA A 649 24.85 -1.68 -6.84
N GLY A 650 23.80 -1.31 -6.10
CA GLY A 650 22.91 -2.27 -5.43
C GLY A 650 22.27 -3.28 -6.39
N ARG A 651 21.67 -2.79 -7.49
CA ARG A 651 21.03 -3.65 -8.50
C ARG A 651 22.01 -4.61 -9.18
N LEU A 652 23.23 -4.16 -9.50
CA LEU A 652 24.25 -5.03 -10.12
C LEU A 652 24.67 -6.16 -9.15
N GLY A 653 24.80 -5.87 -7.86
CA GLY A 653 25.06 -6.88 -6.85
C GLY A 653 23.94 -7.92 -6.73
N GLU A 654 22.68 -7.49 -6.79
CA GLU A 654 21.52 -8.39 -6.81
C GLU A 654 21.51 -9.34 -8.01
N LEU A 655 21.87 -8.84 -9.20
CA LEU A 655 21.96 -9.67 -10.42
C LEU A 655 23.02 -10.78 -10.31
N VAL A 656 24.20 -10.45 -9.76
CA VAL A 656 25.26 -11.46 -9.54
C VAL A 656 24.83 -12.50 -8.51
N ALA A 657 24.23 -12.06 -7.40
CA ALA A 657 23.72 -12.96 -6.38
C ALA A 657 22.64 -13.91 -6.95
N ALA A 658 21.74 -13.39 -7.79
CA ALA A 658 20.72 -14.18 -8.47
C ALA A 658 21.34 -15.21 -9.43
N ALA A 659 22.35 -14.82 -10.22
CA ALA A 659 23.06 -15.73 -11.11
C ALA A 659 23.78 -16.86 -10.35
N ILE A 660 24.43 -16.55 -9.22
CA ILE A 660 25.05 -17.55 -8.34
C ILE A 660 24.01 -18.51 -7.77
N ALA A 661 22.87 -17.99 -7.30
CA ALA A 661 21.79 -18.80 -6.76
C ALA A 661 21.23 -19.77 -7.82
N GLN A 662 21.02 -19.28 -9.04
CA GLN A 662 20.58 -20.10 -10.17
C GLN A 662 21.60 -21.18 -10.54
N ALA A 663 22.89 -20.84 -10.63
CA ALA A 663 23.94 -21.82 -10.93
C ALA A 663 24.07 -22.89 -9.83
N ARG A 664 23.92 -22.51 -8.56
CA ARG A 664 23.90 -23.44 -7.43
C ARG A 664 22.71 -24.39 -7.48
N ALA A 665 21.52 -23.88 -7.79
CA ALA A 665 20.32 -24.70 -7.95
C ALA A 665 20.44 -25.67 -9.13
N HIS A 666 21.01 -25.21 -10.25
CA HIS A 666 21.27 -26.05 -11.42
C HIS A 666 22.25 -27.18 -11.09
N LEU A 667 23.38 -26.88 -10.41
CA LEU A 667 24.34 -27.89 -9.97
C LEU A 667 23.70 -28.94 -9.04
N ALA A 668 22.87 -28.49 -8.08
CA ALA A 668 22.17 -29.41 -7.18
C ALA A 668 21.24 -30.36 -7.95
N ARG A 669 20.48 -29.84 -8.91
CA ARG A 669 19.59 -30.62 -9.78
C ARG A 669 20.36 -31.63 -10.64
N VAL A 670 21.51 -31.23 -11.20
CA VAL A 670 22.36 -32.13 -11.99
C VAL A 670 22.91 -33.27 -11.12
N LYS A 671 23.38 -32.96 -9.90
CA LYS A 671 23.85 -33.97 -8.94
C LYS A 671 22.76 -34.96 -8.54
N GLU A 672 21.57 -34.47 -8.23
CA GLU A 672 20.42 -35.31 -7.88
C GLU A 672 20.00 -36.21 -9.05
N ASN A 673 19.88 -35.64 -10.25
CA ASN A 673 19.54 -36.40 -11.45
C ASN A 673 20.60 -37.46 -11.78
N ARG A 674 21.90 -37.15 -11.60
CA ARG A 674 23.00 -38.11 -11.82
C ARG A 674 22.96 -39.26 -10.83
N ALA A 675 22.66 -38.97 -9.55
CA ALA A 675 22.48 -40.01 -8.54
C ALA A 675 21.28 -40.92 -8.87
N ALA A 676 20.14 -40.33 -9.25
CA ALA A 676 18.97 -41.08 -9.68
C ALA A 676 19.22 -41.90 -10.95
N ALA A 677 19.97 -41.36 -11.92
CA ALA A 677 20.37 -42.08 -13.12
C ALA A 677 21.24 -43.30 -12.80
N ARG A 678 22.21 -43.16 -11.88
CA ARG A 678 23.03 -44.30 -11.41
C ARG A 678 22.18 -45.39 -10.75
N GLU A 679 21.28 -45.02 -9.86
CA GLU A 679 20.38 -45.98 -9.19
C GLU A 679 19.47 -46.71 -10.19
N LEU A 680 18.92 -45.99 -11.17
CA LEU A 680 18.10 -46.57 -12.23
C LEU A 680 18.89 -47.50 -13.15
N ASP A 681 20.15 -47.16 -13.49
CA ASP A 681 21.02 -48.03 -14.29
C ASP A 681 21.39 -49.31 -13.53
N GLU A 682 21.77 -49.21 -12.25
CA GLU A 682 22.05 -50.38 -11.40
C GLU A 682 20.82 -51.28 -11.28
N ARG A 683 19.64 -50.69 -11.07
CA ARG A 683 18.37 -51.43 -11.01
C ARG A 683 18.02 -52.09 -12.35
N ALA A 684 18.18 -51.38 -13.46
CA ALA A 684 17.93 -51.94 -14.79
C ALA A 684 18.81 -53.16 -15.05
N ARG A 685 20.13 -53.06 -14.78
CA ARG A 685 21.08 -54.17 -14.95
C ARG A 685 20.74 -55.36 -14.05
N ALA A 686 20.34 -55.12 -12.80
CA ALA A 686 19.96 -56.19 -11.88
C ALA A 686 18.71 -56.95 -12.36
N GLU A 687 17.68 -56.23 -12.83
CA GLU A 687 16.47 -56.85 -13.35
C GLU A 687 16.70 -57.53 -14.71
N GLU A 688 17.61 -57.02 -15.56
CA GLU A 688 18.02 -57.68 -16.81
C GLU A 688 18.72 -59.01 -16.54
N GLU A 689 19.62 -59.05 -15.56
CA GLU A 689 20.30 -60.28 -15.16
C GLU A 689 19.29 -61.30 -14.61
N ARG A 690 18.37 -60.87 -13.75
CA ARG A 690 17.27 -61.73 -13.27
C ARG A 690 16.42 -62.28 -14.40
N ALA A 691 16.03 -61.42 -15.35
CA ALA A 691 15.26 -61.85 -16.53
C ALA A 691 16.04 -62.88 -17.35
N ARG A 692 17.35 -62.67 -17.56
CA ARG A 692 18.22 -63.61 -18.29
C ARG A 692 18.29 -64.96 -17.59
N VAL A 693 18.57 -64.98 -16.29
CA VAL A 693 18.67 -66.22 -15.49
C VAL A 693 17.34 -66.98 -15.50
N ALA A 694 16.22 -66.27 -15.29
CA ALA A 694 14.89 -66.86 -15.31
C ALA A 694 14.53 -67.45 -16.69
N LYS A 695 14.93 -66.76 -17.77
CA LYS A 695 14.78 -67.25 -19.14
C LYS A 695 15.56 -68.54 -19.39
N GLU A 696 16.83 -68.57 -18.99
CA GLU A 696 17.69 -69.75 -19.14
C GLU A 696 17.13 -70.95 -18.37
N LEU A 697 16.73 -70.73 -17.12
CA LEU A 697 16.08 -71.76 -16.30
C LEU A 697 14.80 -72.29 -16.95
N ALA A 698 13.94 -71.39 -17.46
CA ALA A 698 12.72 -71.77 -18.15
C ALA A 698 12.98 -72.57 -19.43
N LEU A 699 14.07 -72.28 -20.16
CA LEU A 699 14.49 -73.04 -21.35
C LEU A 699 15.01 -74.43 -20.99
N CYS A 700 15.85 -74.53 -19.95
CA CYS A 700 16.40 -75.80 -19.49
C CYS A 700 15.31 -76.76 -19.00
N LEU A 701 14.30 -76.24 -18.30
CA LEU A 701 13.22 -77.05 -17.72
C LEU A 701 12.07 -77.37 -18.69
N ARG A 702 12.20 -77.06 -19.99
CA ARG A 702 11.17 -77.44 -20.96
C ARG A 702 11.00 -78.96 -21.03
N ALA A 703 9.75 -79.38 -21.23
CA ALA A 703 9.34 -80.78 -21.37
C ALA A 703 10.12 -81.56 -22.46
N ASP A 704 10.47 -80.90 -23.56
CA ASP A 704 11.24 -81.53 -24.64
C ASP A 704 12.73 -81.74 -24.34
N ALA A 705 13.24 -81.11 -23.27
CA ALA A 705 14.62 -81.20 -22.82
C ALA A 705 14.72 -82.02 -21.52
N PHE A 706 14.28 -81.46 -20.39
CA PHE A 706 14.54 -82.05 -19.07
C PHE A 706 13.63 -83.25 -18.76
N GLU A 707 12.32 -83.15 -18.97
CA GLU A 707 11.40 -84.28 -18.72
C GLU A 707 11.74 -85.47 -19.61
N ARG A 708 12.07 -85.23 -20.89
CA ARG A 708 12.51 -86.27 -21.82
C ARG A 708 13.83 -86.92 -21.38
N TRP A 709 14.81 -86.13 -20.96
CA TRP A 709 16.07 -86.64 -20.42
C TRP A 709 15.82 -87.50 -19.17
N LEU A 710 15.07 -86.97 -18.20
CA LEU A 710 14.73 -87.67 -16.95
C LEU A 710 14.00 -89.00 -17.21
N CYS A 711 13.03 -89.02 -18.12
CA CYS A 711 12.32 -90.25 -18.48
C CYS A 711 13.21 -91.25 -19.21
N THR A 712 14.18 -90.79 -19.99
CA THR A 712 15.13 -91.69 -20.67
C THR A 712 16.05 -92.37 -19.66
N GLU A 713 16.61 -91.61 -18.71
CA GLU A 713 17.41 -92.16 -17.61
C GLU A 713 16.60 -93.12 -16.73
N ALA A 714 15.36 -92.75 -16.38
CA ALA A 714 14.49 -93.61 -15.59
C ALA A 714 14.12 -94.91 -16.30
N LEU A 715 13.88 -94.85 -17.62
CA LEU A 715 13.60 -96.04 -18.43
C LEU A 715 14.83 -96.96 -18.51
N ASP A 716 16.03 -96.40 -18.60
CA ASP A 716 17.28 -97.18 -18.63
C ASP A 716 17.52 -97.93 -17.31
N LEU A 717 17.34 -97.24 -16.18
CA LEU A 717 17.40 -97.85 -14.85
C LEU A 717 16.34 -98.95 -14.68
N LEU A 718 15.12 -98.71 -15.18
CA LEU A 718 14.04 -99.68 -15.14
C LEU A 718 14.35 -100.94 -15.94
N VAL A 719 14.79 -100.79 -17.20
CA VAL A 719 15.09 -101.92 -18.07
C VAL A 719 16.29 -102.71 -17.56
N THR A 720 17.30 -102.04 -16.99
CA THR A 720 18.43 -102.70 -16.35
C THR A 720 17.97 -103.60 -15.19
N ALA A 721 17.17 -103.06 -14.26
CA ALA A 721 16.65 -103.86 -13.15
C ALA A 721 15.71 -104.99 -13.58
N ALA A 722 14.90 -104.75 -14.62
CA ALA A 722 14.04 -105.76 -15.23
C ALA A 722 14.87 -106.86 -15.90
N SER A 723 16.01 -106.51 -16.50
CA SER A 723 16.93 -107.45 -17.12
C SER A 723 17.51 -108.43 -16.10
N ASP A 724 17.97 -107.92 -14.94
CA ASP A 724 18.49 -108.77 -13.85
C ASP A 724 17.43 -109.78 -13.38
N THR A 725 16.19 -109.30 -13.18
CA THR A 725 15.07 -110.16 -12.78
C THR A 725 14.70 -111.18 -13.87
N LEU A 726 14.70 -110.77 -15.15
CA LEU A 726 14.40 -111.67 -16.27
C LEU A 726 15.47 -112.76 -16.41
N ARG A 727 16.73 -112.40 -16.20
CA ARG A 727 17.85 -113.34 -16.26
C ARG A 727 17.72 -114.41 -15.17
N GLU A 728 17.28 -114.05 -13.96
CA GLU A 728 16.94 -115.03 -12.93
C GLU A 728 15.73 -115.91 -13.32
N LEU A 729 14.65 -115.31 -13.82
CA LEU A 729 13.41 -116.02 -14.15
C LEU A 729 13.56 -116.98 -15.34
N SER A 730 14.49 -116.69 -16.26
CA SER A 730 14.75 -117.46 -17.48
C SER A 730 15.98 -118.37 -17.39
N ASP A 731 16.52 -118.59 -16.18
CA ASP A 731 17.74 -119.38 -15.95
C ASP A 731 18.93 -118.91 -16.83
N GLY A 732 19.05 -117.60 -17.00
CA GLY A 732 20.10 -116.94 -17.78
C GLY A 732 19.84 -116.79 -19.27
N GLN A 733 18.70 -117.27 -19.79
CA GLN A 733 18.43 -117.29 -21.23
C GLN A 733 18.12 -115.91 -21.83
N TYR A 734 17.37 -115.07 -21.12
CA TYR A 734 16.90 -113.79 -21.65
C TYR A 734 17.36 -112.60 -20.81
N GLU A 735 17.64 -111.49 -21.49
CA GLU A 735 17.98 -110.20 -20.90
C GLU A 735 17.25 -109.07 -21.67
N LEU A 736 16.86 -108.01 -20.96
CA LEU A 736 16.21 -106.85 -21.57
C LEU A 736 17.24 -105.75 -21.86
N ALA A 737 17.09 -105.09 -22.99
CA ALA A 737 17.93 -103.94 -23.36
C ALA A 737 17.09 -102.84 -24.02
N LEU A 738 17.57 -101.60 -23.93
CA LEU A 738 17.01 -100.48 -24.66
C LEU A 738 17.68 -100.32 -26.02
N GLY A 739 16.88 -100.29 -27.07
CA GLY A 739 17.31 -99.93 -28.43
C GLY A 739 17.46 -98.42 -28.62
N ALA A 740 17.98 -98.01 -29.78
CA ALA A 740 18.29 -96.60 -30.11
C ALA A 740 17.09 -95.62 -30.12
N ARG A 741 15.85 -96.13 -30.00
CA ARG A 741 14.60 -95.34 -29.96
C ARG A 741 13.82 -95.52 -28.65
N ASN A 742 14.47 -95.97 -27.57
CA ASN A 742 13.82 -96.32 -26.31
C ASN A 742 12.74 -97.41 -26.50
N GLU A 743 13.02 -98.36 -27.40
CA GLU A 743 12.23 -99.57 -27.60
C GLU A 743 12.85 -100.70 -26.78
N ILE A 744 12.01 -101.53 -26.14
CA ILE A 744 12.48 -102.65 -25.34
C ILE A 744 12.79 -103.83 -26.28
N GLU A 745 14.05 -104.24 -26.28
CA GLU A 745 14.58 -105.38 -27.02
C GLU A 745 14.93 -106.50 -26.03
N VAL A 746 14.91 -107.73 -26.52
CA VAL A 746 15.30 -108.92 -25.75
C VAL A 746 16.58 -109.48 -26.38
N ILE A 747 17.57 -109.75 -25.54
CA ILE A 747 18.80 -110.45 -25.88
C ILE A 747 18.60 -111.92 -25.53
N ASP A 748 18.66 -112.79 -26.55
CA ASP A 748 18.55 -114.25 -26.38
C ASP A 748 19.94 -114.86 -26.33
N HIS A 749 20.38 -115.28 -25.15
CA HIS A 749 21.70 -115.87 -24.90
C HIS A 749 21.82 -117.31 -25.41
N ALA A 750 20.70 -118.01 -25.62
CA ALA A 750 20.71 -119.34 -26.25
C ALA A 750 21.03 -119.26 -27.76
N GLU A 751 20.63 -118.16 -28.41
CA GLU A 751 20.89 -117.86 -29.83
C GLU A 751 22.06 -116.88 -30.01
N ALA A 752 23.19 -117.16 -29.36
CA ALA A 752 24.43 -116.39 -29.46
C ALA A 752 24.31 -114.87 -29.18
N GLY A 753 23.36 -114.47 -28.32
CA GLY A 753 23.14 -113.06 -27.96
C GLY A 753 22.33 -112.27 -28.99
N MET A 754 21.48 -112.96 -29.79
CA MET A 754 20.63 -112.31 -30.79
C MET A 754 19.70 -111.27 -30.13
N ARG A 755 19.68 -110.05 -30.67
CA ARG A 755 18.74 -109.01 -30.26
C ARG A 755 17.48 -109.07 -31.13
N ARG A 756 16.32 -109.17 -30.50
CA ARG A 756 15.02 -109.17 -31.16
C ARG A 756 14.02 -108.30 -30.44
N ASN A 757 13.00 -107.83 -31.17
CA ASN A 757 11.94 -107.02 -30.56
C ASN A 757 11.15 -107.87 -29.56
N ALA A 758 10.82 -107.32 -28.40
CA ALA A 758 10.07 -108.04 -27.38
C ALA A 758 8.68 -108.55 -27.85
N ARG A 759 8.15 -108.06 -28.97
CA ARG A 759 6.93 -108.56 -29.62
C ARG A 759 7.07 -109.94 -30.27
N THR A 760 8.29 -110.44 -30.47
CA THR A 760 8.52 -111.75 -31.10
C THR A 760 8.65 -112.90 -30.10
N LEU A 761 8.46 -112.63 -28.81
CA LEU A 761 8.54 -113.63 -27.73
C LEU A 761 7.36 -114.62 -27.79
N SER A 762 7.60 -115.86 -27.35
CA SER A 762 6.53 -116.85 -27.16
C SER A 762 5.64 -116.48 -25.96
N GLY A 763 4.51 -117.19 -25.79
CA GLY A 763 3.57 -116.89 -24.70
C GLY A 763 4.18 -116.99 -23.30
N GLY A 764 5.05 -117.98 -23.05
CA GLY A 764 5.76 -118.14 -21.76
C GLY A 764 6.89 -117.13 -21.57
N GLU A 765 7.65 -116.83 -22.63
CA GLU A 765 8.72 -115.83 -22.61
C GLU A 765 8.19 -114.42 -22.36
N THR A 766 7.09 -114.08 -23.04
CA THR A 766 6.40 -112.80 -22.86
C THR A 766 5.93 -112.64 -21.41
N PHE A 767 5.48 -113.74 -20.80
CA PHE A 767 5.10 -113.75 -19.39
C PHE A 767 6.30 -113.49 -18.48
N GLN A 768 7.44 -114.16 -18.65
CA GLN A 768 8.64 -113.90 -17.83
C GLN A 768 9.13 -112.45 -18.00
N ALA A 769 9.21 -111.95 -19.23
CA ALA A 769 9.69 -110.60 -19.53
C ALA A 769 8.79 -109.50 -18.94
N ALA A 770 7.47 -109.65 -19.07
CA ALA A 770 6.54 -108.70 -18.48
C ALA A 770 6.47 -108.79 -16.95
N LEU A 771 6.63 -109.99 -16.36
CA LEU A 771 6.70 -110.15 -14.91
C LEU A 771 7.95 -109.45 -14.37
N ALA A 772 9.11 -109.68 -14.98
CA ALA A 772 10.37 -109.03 -14.62
C ALA A 772 10.27 -107.50 -14.69
N LEU A 773 9.60 -106.99 -15.72
CA LEU A 773 9.41 -105.55 -15.92
C LEU A 773 8.39 -104.94 -14.95
N ALA A 774 7.29 -105.64 -14.63
CA ALA A 774 6.33 -105.20 -13.63
C ALA A 774 6.95 -105.18 -12.22
N LEU A 775 7.79 -106.17 -11.91
CA LEU A 775 8.56 -106.22 -10.66
C LEU A 775 9.55 -105.05 -10.61
N ALA A 776 10.40 -104.89 -11.62
CA ALA A 776 11.34 -103.78 -11.67
C ALA A 776 10.68 -102.40 -11.61
N LEU A 777 9.47 -102.26 -12.19
CA LEU A 777 8.69 -101.03 -12.10
C LEU A 777 8.21 -100.78 -10.68
N SER A 778 7.73 -101.83 -10.00
CA SER A 778 7.38 -101.76 -8.57
C SER A 778 8.59 -101.36 -7.70
N ASP A 779 9.79 -101.86 -8.02
CA ASP A 779 11.04 -101.58 -7.29
C ASP A 779 11.57 -100.16 -7.54
N GLN A 780 11.75 -99.79 -8.81
CA GLN A 780 12.44 -98.56 -9.19
C GLN A 780 11.59 -97.31 -8.93
N VAL A 781 10.26 -97.42 -8.95
CA VAL A 781 9.36 -96.31 -8.58
C VAL A 781 9.57 -95.87 -7.13
N ALA A 782 9.89 -96.80 -6.22
CA ALA A 782 10.19 -96.47 -4.84
C ALA A 782 11.54 -95.72 -4.69
N GLY A 783 12.51 -95.98 -5.56
CA GLY A 783 13.83 -95.34 -5.55
C GLY A 783 13.93 -94.03 -6.33
N LEU A 784 13.12 -93.85 -7.38
CA LEU A 784 13.18 -92.71 -8.30
C LEU A 784 12.19 -91.58 -7.95
N SER A 785 11.19 -91.82 -7.11
CA SER A 785 10.25 -90.79 -6.69
C SER A 785 10.83 -89.94 -5.54
N ALA A 786 10.88 -88.62 -5.71
CA ALA A 786 11.33 -87.69 -4.68
C ALA A 786 10.36 -87.60 -3.48
N THR A 787 9.13 -88.11 -3.62
CA THR A 787 8.14 -88.17 -2.56
C THR A 787 7.82 -89.63 -2.21
N ALA A 788 7.97 -90.00 -0.93
CA ALA A 788 7.63 -91.32 -0.40
C ALA A 788 6.13 -91.69 -0.50
N ALA A 789 5.32 -90.89 -1.22
CA ALA A 789 3.88 -91.02 -1.31
C ALA A 789 3.41 -91.98 -2.40
N ARG A 790 4.28 -92.44 -3.32
CA ARG A 790 3.92 -93.19 -4.54
C ARG A 790 4.50 -94.61 -4.61
N SER A 791 4.72 -95.29 -3.48
CA SER A 791 5.20 -96.67 -3.48
C SER A 791 4.10 -97.66 -3.91
N LEU A 792 4.44 -98.55 -4.84
CA LEU A 792 3.59 -99.67 -5.26
C LEU A 792 3.79 -100.84 -4.29
N ASP A 793 3.03 -100.85 -3.22
CA ASP A 793 3.16 -101.84 -2.14
C ASP A 793 2.37 -103.15 -2.38
N SER A 794 1.68 -103.27 -3.53
CA SER A 794 0.93 -104.47 -3.89
C SER A 794 1.03 -104.82 -5.38
N LEU A 795 0.98 -106.13 -5.66
CA LEU A 795 0.97 -106.69 -7.00
C LEU A 795 -0.03 -107.86 -7.07
N PHE A 796 -0.98 -107.80 -8.00
CA PHE A 796 -1.97 -108.84 -8.26
C PHE A 796 -1.76 -109.44 -9.64
N LEU A 797 -1.53 -110.75 -9.69
CA LEU A 797 -1.24 -111.50 -10.90
C LEU A 797 -2.44 -112.40 -11.25
N ASP A 798 -3.19 -112.08 -12.30
CA ASP A 798 -4.40 -112.83 -12.71
C ASP A 798 -4.12 -113.81 -13.86
N GLU A 799 -3.68 -115.03 -13.52
CA GLU A 799 -3.40 -116.17 -14.42
C GLU A 799 -2.41 -115.92 -15.60
N GLY A 800 -1.79 -117.00 -16.09
CA GLY A 800 -0.66 -116.95 -17.07
C GLY A 800 0.41 -118.03 -16.81
N PHE A 801 0.36 -118.63 -15.63
CA PHE A 801 1.24 -119.72 -15.20
C PHE A 801 0.99 -121.06 -15.94
N GLY A 802 -0.19 -121.23 -16.56
CA GLY A 802 -0.56 -122.47 -17.25
C GLY A 802 0.12 -122.69 -18.60
N SER A 803 0.73 -121.65 -19.18
CA SER A 803 1.56 -121.75 -20.40
C SER A 803 3.04 -122.00 -20.10
N LEU A 804 3.42 -122.07 -18.82
CA LEU A 804 4.78 -122.36 -18.40
C LEU A 804 5.00 -123.87 -18.26
N ASP A 805 6.18 -124.33 -18.59
CA ASP A 805 6.60 -125.70 -18.25
C ASP A 805 6.85 -125.82 -16.73
N PRO A 806 6.85 -127.05 -16.17
CA PRO A 806 7.01 -127.26 -14.73
C PRO A 806 8.29 -126.67 -14.12
N ALA A 807 9.42 -126.67 -14.85
CA ALA A 807 10.69 -126.17 -14.34
C ALA A 807 10.67 -124.63 -14.25
N THR A 808 10.15 -123.97 -15.29
CA THR A 808 9.95 -122.51 -15.28
C THR A 808 8.95 -122.08 -14.21
N LEU A 809 7.86 -122.84 -14.03
CA LEU A 809 6.86 -122.57 -12.99
C LEU A 809 7.50 -122.60 -11.59
N ASP A 810 8.41 -123.54 -11.33
CA ASP A 810 9.09 -123.65 -10.04
C ASP A 810 10.01 -122.47 -9.74
N THR A 811 10.76 -121.99 -10.75
CA THR A 811 11.62 -120.80 -10.65
C THR A 811 10.78 -119.54 -10.40
N VAL A 812 9.68 -119.36 -11.16
CA VAL A 812 8.78 -118.22 -10.98
C VAL A 812 8.16 -118.22 -9.58
N ALA A 813 7.69 -119.38 -9.10
CA ALA A 813 7.14 -119.51 -7.75
C ALA A 813 8.17 -119.18 -6.66
N ALA A 814 9.41 -119.65 -6.80
CA ALA A 814 10.48 -119.34 -5.85
C ALA A 814 10.83 -117.84 -5.85
N THR A 815 10.82 -117.18 -7.01
CA THR A 815 11.06 -115.73 -7.11
C THR A 815 9.92 -114.93 -6.48
N LEU A 816 8.66 -115.29 -6.72
CA LEU A 816 7.50 -114.64 -6.08
C LEU A 816 7.53 -114.79 -4.55
N GLU A 817 7.93 -115.96 -4.05
CA GLU A 817 8.08 -116.23 -2.62
C GLU A 817 9.20 -115.38 -1.99
N ARG A 818 10.37 -115.26 -2.63
CA ARG A 818 11.46 -114.37 -2.18
C ARG A 818 11.00 -112.92 -2.10
N LEU A 819 10.27 -112.47 -3.12
CA LEU A 819 9.78 -111.10 -3.21
C LEU A 819 8.74 -110.77 -2.13
N ALA A 820 7.89 -111.73 -1.77
CA ALA A 820 6.91 -111.55 -0.70
C ALA A 820 7.50 -111.77 0.71
N GLY A 821 8.65 -112.44 0.84
CA GLY A 821 9.33 -112.69 2.11
C GLY A 821 9.97 -111.45 2.75
N GLY A 822 10.27 -110.42 1.95
CA GLY A 822 10.57 -109.08 2.45
C GLY A 822 9.27 -108.35 2.75
N ARG A 823 8.96 -108.07 4.02
CA ARG A 823 7.70 -107.47 4.56
C ARG A 823 7.24 -106.13 3.94
N GLU A 824 7.85 -105.68 2.86
CA GLU A 824 7.58 -104.40 2.20
C GLU A 824 6.52 -104.51 1.09
N ARG A 825 6.11 -105.72 0.66
CA ARG A 825 5.22 -105.90 -0.49
C ARG A 825 4.18 -107.00 -0.32
N MET A 826 2.97 -106.74 -0.84
CA MET A 826 1.89 -107.72 -0.91
C MET A 826 1.79 -108.31 -2.33
N VAL A 827 1.96 -109.62 -2.48
CA VAL A 827 1.80 -110.34 -3.75
C VAL A 827 0.57 -111.25 -3.68
N GLY A 828 -0.42 -110.96 -4.53
CA GLY A 828 -1.63 -111.76 -4.71
C GLY A 828 -1.62 -112.50 -6.04
N VAL A 829 -1.76 -113.83 -6.01
CA VAL A 829 -1.76 -114.66 -7.23
C VAL A 829 -3.14 -115.27 -7.45
N VAL A 830 -3.71 -115.13 -8.65
CA VAL A 830 -4.88 -115.91 -9.08
C VAL A 830 -4.38 -117.03 -9.97
N THR A 831 -4.66 -118.28 -9.59
CA THR A 831 -4.25 -119.44 -10.37
C THR A 831 -5.23 -120.59 -10.23
N HIS A 832 -5.35 -121.38 -11.30
CA HIS A 832 -6.02 -122.68 -11.29
C HIS A 832 -5.01 -123.84 -11.26
N VAL A 833 -3.69 -123.55 -11.26
CA VAL A 833 -2.62 -124.54 -11.25
C VAL A 833 -2.36 -124.99 -9.81
N PRO A 834 -2.65 -126.26 -9.45
CA PRO A 834 -2.51 -126.74 -8.07
C PRO A 834 -1.09 -126.64 -7.54
N ALA A 835 -0.08 -126.93 -8.38
CA ALA A 835 1.33 -126.90 -8.00
C ALA A 835 1.80 -125.53 -7.48
N LEU A 836 1.26 -124.44 -8.02
CA LEU A 836 1.57 -123.09 -7.54
C LEU A 836 0.75 -122.74 -6.29
N ALA A 837 -0.55 -123.08 -6.29
CA ALA A 837 -1.42 -122.86 -5.14
C ALA A 837 -0.92 -123.57 -3.88
N ASP A 838 -0.31 -124.75 -4.03
CA ASP A 838 0.15 -125.55 -2.91
C ASP A 838 1.36 -124.94 -2.18
N ARG A 839 2.15 -124.12 -2.87
CA ARG A 839 3.36 -123.46 -2.33
C ARG A 839 3.07 -122.14 -1.60
N ILE A 840 1.85 -121.61 -1.71
CA ILE A 840 1.50 -120.30 -1.16
C ILE A 840 0.81 -120.48 0.20
N PRO A 841 1.26 -119.78 1.27
CA PRO A 841 0.87 -120.07 2.66
C PRO A 841 -0.58 -119.68 2.99
N VAL A 842 -1.09 -118.59 2.40
CA VAL A 842 -2.47 -118.14 2.60
C VAL A 842 -3.29 -118.39 1.35
N ARG A 843 -4.36 -119.17 1.47
CA ARG A 843 -5.23 -119.54 0.34
C ARG A 843 -6.64 -119.03 0.56
N PHE A 844 -7.15 -118.31 -0.42
CA PHE A 844 -8.52 -117.87 -0.49
C PHE A 844 -9.24 -118.73 -1.53
N GLU A 845 -9.97 -119.74 -1.04
CA GLU A 845 -10.73 -120.66 -1.89
C GLU A 845 -12.08 -120.06 -2.25
N VAL A 846 -12.31 -119.87 -3.54
CA VAL A 846 -13.59 -119.41 -4.08
C VAL A 846 -14.36 -120.62 -4.59
N ARG A 847 -15.49 -120.92 -3.94
CA ARG A 847 -16.43 -121.97 -4.33
C ARG A 847 -17.70 -121.35 -4.87
N ARG A 848 -18.34 -121.99 -5.83
CA ARG A 848 -19.59 -121.50 -6.42
C ARG A 848 -20.70 -122.52 -6.21
N ASP A 849 -21.83 -122.07 -5.68
CA ASP A 849 -23.05 -122.86 -5.51
C ASP A 849 -24.26 -122.17 -6.18
N ALA A 850 -25.47 -122.66 -5.91
CA ALA A 850 -26.71 -122.10 -6.47
C ALA A 850 -27.03 -120.67 -5.94
N LYS A 851 -26.53 -120.32 -4.74
CA LYS A 851 -26.73 -119.03 -4.11
C LYS A 851 -25.73 -117.99 -4.58
N GLY A 852 -24.51 -118.39 -4.95
CA GLY A 852 -23.52 -117.50 -5.54
C GLY A 852 -22.10 -118.01 -5.37
N SER A 853 -21.14 -117.10 -5.46
CA SER A 853 -19.75 -117.36 -5.08
C SER A 853 -19.56 -117.12 -3.59
N HIS A 854 -18.85 -118.04 -2.94
CA HIS A 854 -18.50 -118.03 -1.52
C HIS A 854 -16.99 -118.07 -1.37
N LEU A 855 -16.47 -117.35 -0.38
CA LEU A 855 -15.05 -117.30 -0.07
C LEU A 855 -14.75 -118.05 1.22
N HIS A 856 -13.75 -118.91 1.20
CA HIS A 856 -13.22 -119.55 2.40
C HIS A 856 -11.71 -119.29 2.49
N ARG A 857 -11.27 -118.66 3.60
CA ARG A 857 -9.84 -118.50 3.90
C ARG A 857 -9.31 -119.81 4.49
N ALA A 858 -8.53 -120.55 3.72
CA ALA A 858 -7.76 -121.68 4.18
C ALA A 858 -6.34 -121.20 4.55
N THR A 859 -5.94 -121.46 5.78
CA THR A 859 -4.55 -121.32 6.22
C THR A 859 -3.89 -122.69 6.09
N ALA A 860 -2.72 -122.73 5.43
CA ALA A 860 -1.95 -123.96 5.25
C ALA A 860 -1.33 -124.44 6.56
#